data_AF-A0A7R9ER86-F1
#
_entry.id   AF-A0A7R9ER86-F1
#
_cell.length_a   1.000
_cell.length_b   1.000
_cell.length_c   1.000
_cell.angle_alpha   90.00
_cell.angle_beta   90.00
_cell.angle_gamma   90.00
#
_symmetry.space_group_name_H-M   'P 1'
#
loop_
_entity.id
_entity.type
_entity.pdbx_description
1 polymer ?
#
loop_
_entity_poly.entity_id
_entity_poly.type
_entity_poly.pdbx_seq_one_letter_code
_entity_poly.pdbx_strand_id
1 'polypeptide(L)'
;MNVGPAWQKGYTGKGVVVSILDDGIQTNHPDLAYNYDRDASTDINDNDDDPMPRDNGDNKHGTRCAGEVAAVAFNNYCGIGVAYNASIGGVRMLDGTVNDAVEARALGLNPDHIDIYSASWGPEDDGKTVDGPGPLARRAFIYGVTSGRKGRGSIFVWASGNGGRHTDSCNCDGYTNSIFTLSISSATQGGHKPWYLEECSSTLASTYSSGTPGHDRSVATVDMDGRLRPDYICTVEHTGTSASAPLAAGIAALALEANPEITWRDMQYLVVLTSRAGPLEKEDGWALNGVKRKVSHKFGYGLMDAGAMVSLAEQWTNIPPQHICKSQEINEERQIDSSFGSVLTAHMDVNGCSGTLNEVRFLEHVQCKVSLRFFPRGNLKILLTSPMGMTSTLLFERPRDVVSSNFDDWPFLSVHYWGEKAEGRWTLQIINSGSRRVSQPGILKKWQLIFYGTATSPIRLRSHGGVSFPSASVQQPVAQGPFMFPQTSAPSPAPAESGGFYGGSGDIFSNGGYQNFPNIYTAAGSDMQVSLAPLDSNNKSTSYQENLMSAEESNGGGLKKVSHICDPECDSQGCYGQSPSQCVACKHYKLDNACVSRCPPRSFPSQGGSCWPCHESCETCAGAGQDSCVTCAPAHMRLSDLSVCLQQCPEGYYENTEQKSCIPCQPNCGSCQDRPDHCTSCDHHLVLYDNKCHAACPANTYETQDYGCEACHASCDQCSGPNETHCVSCRAGRFSLNGTCVDACPDGYYADKKRKECLKCAPGCSLCASGGVCLECADQWVLNRKNKCLPKDSHLCSSGQYWEDPRCLPCHPSCDSCEGPSSSDCLSCPSPLLLQGSRCLERCLDGFFLEQGMCVPCLHTCTHCLARTNCTQCASGLHLQNGECHSSCAPGYYSDRGVCTKCYLSCMTCSGPRRDQCVTCPRGWVLAAGECHPDCPEGFFKSDFGCQKCHHYCRTCKGEGPLECTSCPPHYMLEGGLCMECLGSQYYDTPTQLCKTCHKSCRACSGPGPSSCLACLFPSHLDKSNNQCVPCCLGGDVDDCCHCDTLTGECEIFPPSDKRRTADSGNRHKEQQGSYQAIQDYSPFTSITALAIGACVGVVALFAVMLSVLQMRSKESWRKGDGYKKLSTSRHKMSEQVSLTAEESDYEDQLFTRT
;
A
#
# COMPACT_ATOMS: atom_id res chain seq x y z
N MET A 1 25.13 -14.61 -3.09
CA MET A 1 25.01 -13.18 -2.76
C MET A 1 26.27 -12.37 -3.09
N ASN A 2 27.48 -12.93 -2.98
CA ASN A 2 28.72 -12.31 -3.53
C ASN A 2 28.93 -10.84 -3.10
N VAL A 3 28.77 -10.55 -1.81
CA VAL A 3 28.85 -9.20 -1.24
C VAL A 3 30.30 -8.71 -1.12
N GLY A 4 31.25 -9.60 -0.85
CA GLY A 4 32.67 -9.27 -0.69
C GLY A 4 33.27 -8.44 -1.83
N PRO A 5 33.05 -8.78 -3.11
CA PRO A 5 33.52 -7.95 -4.24
C PRO A 5 32.93 -6.54 -4.29
N ALA A 6 31.68 -6.34 -3.84
CA ALA A 6 31.10 -4.99 -3.75
C ALA A 6 31.79 -4.17 -2.65
N TRP A 7 32.02 -4.76 -1.47
CA TRP A 7 32.78 -4.12 -0.39
C TRP A 7 34.24 -3.84 -0.77
N GLN A 8 34.89 -4.74 -1.51
CA GLN A 8 36.26 -4.54 -2.01
C GLN A 8 36.35 -3.36 -3.00
N LYS A 9 35.26 -3.06 -3.71
CA LYS A 9 35.15 -1.86 -4.55
C LYS A 9 34.86 -0.57 -3.77
N GLY A 10 34.59 -0.67 -2.47
CA GLY A 10 34.34 0.46 -1.58
C GLY A 10 32.86 0.80 -1.37
N TYR A 11 31.93 0.05 -1.95
CA TYR A 11 30.49 0.25 -1.75
C TYR A 11 30.03 -0.49 -0.50
N THR A 12 29.41 0.22 0.43
CA THR A 12 29.04 -0.23 1.78
C THR A 12 27.65 0.21 2.21
N GLY A 13 26.88 0.85 1.32
CA GLY A 13 25.57 1.43 1.56
C GLY A 13 25.58 2.93 1.87
N LYS A 14 26.74 3.59 1.80
CA LYS A 14 26.92 4.93 2.35
C LYS A 14 26.02 5.96 1.63
N GLY A 15 25.26 6.72 2.41
CA GLY A 15 24.39 7.78 1.90
C GLY A 15 23.06 7.28 1.30
N VAL A 16 22.76 5.98 1.44
CA VAL A 16 21.47 5.39 1.11
C VAL A 16 20.68 5.18 2.40
N VAL A 17 19.39 5.49 2.36
CA VAL A 17 18.47 5.36 3.50
C VAL A 17 17.50 4.21 3.27
N VAL A 18 17.48 3.24 4.19
CA VAL A 18 16.57 2.08 4.15
C VAL A 18 15.62 2.15 5.34
N SER A 19 14.35 1.83 5.13
CA SER A 19 13.35 1.71 6.21
C SER A 19 12.69 0.34 6.23
N ILE A 20 12.60 -0.25 7.41
CA ILE A 20 11.96 -1.54 7.66
C ILE A 20 10.50 -1.30 8.07
N LEU A 21 9.54 -1.74 7.25
CA LEU A 21 8.11 -1.61 7.53
C LEU A 21 7.59 -2.85 8.26
N ASP A 22 7.52 -2.81 9.59
CA ASP A 22 7.35 -4.03 10.40
C ASP A 22 6.78 -3.79 11.82
N ASP A 23 7.17 -4.60 12.81
CA ASP A 23 6.77 -4.53 14.22
C ASP A 23 7.57 -3.53 15.09
N GLY A 24 8.50 -2.80 14.45
CA GLY A 24 9.34 -1.78 15.06
C GLY A 24 10.85 -2.08 14.94
N ILE A 25 11.67 -1.12 15.36
CA ILE A 25 13.14 -1.24 15.35
C ILE A 25 13.72 -0.82 16.69
N GLN A 26 14.56 -1.68 17.29
CA GLN A 26 15.27 -1.36 18.52
C GLN A 26 16.34 -0.29 18.27
N THR A 27 15.96 0.97 18.42
CA THR A 27 16.77 2.16 18.07
C THR A 27 18.08 2.25 18.87
N ASN A 28 18.08 1.72 20.11
CA ASN A 28 19.23 1.73 21.00
C ASN A 28 20.09 0.46 20.92
N HIS A 29 19.84 -0.44 19.97
CA HIS A 29 20.63 -1.65 19.80
C HIS A 29 22.09 -1.28 19.46
N PRO A 30 23.12 -1.84 20.13
CA PRO A 30 24.52 -1.42 19.93
C PRO A 30 25.00 -1.58 18.49
N ASP A 31 24.41 -2.52 17.77
CA ASP A 31 24.73 -2.82 16.38
C ASP A 31 23.85 -2.07 15.36
N LEU A 32 22.90 -1.24 15.80
CA LEU A 32 22.04 -0.41 14.93
C LEU A 32 22.14 1.09 15.25
N ALA A 33 22.37 1.45 16.52
CA ALA A 33 22.25 2.83 17.01
C ALA A 33 23.11 3.86 16.28
N TYR A 34 24.25 3.45 15.71
CA TYR A 34 25.10 4.35 14.91
C TYR A 34 24.52 4.64 13.52
N ASN A 35 23.86 3.64 12.91
CA ASN A 35 23.23 3.76 11.60
C ASN A 35 21.76 4.17 11.68
N TYR A 36 21.17 4.19 12.88
CA TYR A 36 19.77 4.51 13.09
C TYR A 36 19.43 5.92 12.58
N ASP A 37 18.35 6.01 11.80
CA ASP A 37 17.84 7.24 11.23
C ASP A 37 16.39 7.48 11.67
N ARG A 38 16.22 8.57 12.42
CA ARG A 38 14.91 9.00 12.93
C ARG A 38 13.99 9.47 11.80
N ASP A 39 14.52 10.12 10.77
CA ASP A 39 13.70 10.66 9.67
C ASP A 39 13.28 9.54 8.70
N ALA A 40 13.84 8.33 8.85
CA ALA A 40 13.41 7.10 8.19
C ALA A 40 12.46 6.24 9.06
N SER A 41 11.98 6.78 10.19
CA SER A 41 11.28 6.04 11.24
C SER A 41 10.00 6.72 11.72
N THR A 42 9.03 5.94 12.17
CA THR A 42 7.82 6.43 12.86
C THR A 42 7.06 5.26 13.52
N ASP A 43 6.21 5.55 14.49
CA ASP A 43 5.25 4.61 15.04
C ASP A 43 3.83 4.97 14.62
N ILE A 44 3.24 4.13 13.77
CA ILE A 44 1.87 4.32 13.29
C ILE A 44 0.86 3.69 14.26
N ASN A 45 1.25 2.64 14.98
CA ASN A 45 0.37 1.92 15.89
C ASN A 45 0.00 2.79 17.10
N ASP A 46 0.98 3.49 17.68
CA ASP A 46 0.79 4.39 18.82
C ASP A 46 0.76 5.88 18.42
N ASN A 47 0.99 6.17 17.13
CA ASN A 47 0.91 7.50 16.52
C ASN A 47 1.90 8.50 17.14
N ASP A 48 3.18 8.11 17.17
CA ASP A 48 4.31 8.93 17.59
C ASP A 48 5.54 8.67 16.68
N ASP A 49 6.69 9.27 17.00
CA ASP A 49 7.89 9.21 16.16
C ASP A 49 8.90 8.14 16.62
N ASP A 50 8.63 7.39 17.70
CA ASP A 50 9.55 6.40 18.28
C ASP A 50 9.15 4.97 17.88
N PRO A 51 9.83 4.34 16.90
CA PRO A 51 9.46 3.02 16.42
C PRO A 51 9.90 1.88 17.36
N MET A 52 10.22 2.18 18.62
CA MET A 52 10.76 1.21 19.57
C MET A 52 9.75 0.05 19.79
N PRO A 53 10.16 -1.22 19.59
CA PRO A 53 9.28 -2.36 19.79
C PRO A 53 8.81 -2.48 21.24
N ARG A 54 7.57 -2.92 21.45
CA ARG A 54 7.11 -3.31 22.79
C ARG A 54 7.79 -4.61 23.22
N ASP A 55 8.34 -4.63 24.43
CA ASP A 55 8.99 -5.79 25.05
C ASP A 55 7.96 -6.83 25.56
N ASN A 56 7.25 -7.47 24.64
CA ASN A 56 6.25 -8.53 24.89
C ASN A 56 6.71 -9.93 24.44
N GLY A 57 7.89 -10.03 23.81
CA GLY A 57 8.46 -11.28 23.27
C GLY A 57 8.12 -11.58 21.80
N ASP A 58 7.16 -10.85 21.23
CA ASP A 58 6.68 -11.06 19.86
C ASP A 58 7.31 -10.05 18.88
N ASN A 59 7.50 -8.80 19.30
CA ASN A 59 7.98 -7.70 18.44
C ASN A 59 9.51 -7.65 18.27
N LYS A 60 10.08 -8.65 17.61
CA LYS A 60 11.53 -8.75 17.36
C LYS A 60 11.88 -8.78 15.87
N HIS A 61 10.87 -8.88 15.01
CA HIS A 61 11.03 -9.19 13.61
C HIS A 61 11.68 -8.02 12.85
N GLY A 62 11.17 -6.80 12.99
CA GLY A 62 11.72 -5.60 12.34
C GLY A 62 13.15 -5.28 12.77
N THR A 63 13.48 -5.53 14.05
CA THR A 63 14.86 -5.38 14.57
C THR A 63 15.82 -6.36 13.90
N ARG A 64 15.43 -7.63 13.75
CA ARG A 64 16.22 -8.65 13.04
C ARG A 64 16.45 -8.26 11.57
N CYS A 65 15.40 -7.83 10.88
CA CYS A 65 15.48 -7.39 9.48
C CYS A 65 16.39 -6.16 9.32
N ALA A 66 16.34 -5.20 10.24
CA ALA A 66 17.21 -4.02 10.22
C ALA A 66 18.70 -4.38 10.31
N GLY A 67 19.05 -5.37 11.14
CA GLY A 67 20.43 -5.85 11.26
C GLY A 67 20.97 -6.51 10.00
N GLU A 68 20.12 -7.21 9.23
CA GLU A 68 20.53 -7.82 7.96
C GLU A 68 20.94 -6.77 6.92
N VAL A 69 20.26 -5.62 6.93
CA VAL A 69 20.57 -4.50 6.06
C VAL A 69 21.82 -3.76 6.55
N ALA A 70 21.80 -3.27 7.80
CA ALA A 70 22.69 -2.20 8.23
C ALA A 70 23.27 -2.40 9.64
N ALA A 71 23.42 -3.64 10.12
CA ALA A 71 24.22 -3.89 11.32
C ALA A 71 25.66 -3.34 11.16
N VAL A 72 26.15 -2.65 12.18
CA VAL A 72 27.40 -1.89 12.14
C VAL A 72 28.60 -2.84 12.05
N ALA A 73 29.48 -2.59 11.07
CA ALA A 73 30.69 -3.41 10.93
C ALA A 73 31.74 -3.10 12.00
N PHE A 74 32.50 -4.11 12.40
CA PHE A 74 33.74 -3.99 13.17
C PHE A 74 33.60 -3.34 14.57
N ASN A 75 32.43 -3.44 15.20
CA ASN A 75 32.15 -2.88 16.53
C ASN A 75 32.20 -3.92 17.68
N ASN A 76 32.56 -5.18 17.40
CA ASN A 76 32.55 -6.33 18.31
C ASN A 76 31.18 -6.78 18.83
N TYR A 77 30.09 -6.37 18.18
CA TYR A 77 28.74 -6.88 18.43
C TYR A 77 28.27 -7.75 17.26
N CYS A 78 27.41 -8.73 17.56
CA CYS A 78 26.73 -9.63 16.62
C CYS A 78 27.46 -9.93 15.30
N GLY A 79 27.15 -9.18 14.23
CA GLY A 79 27.50 -9.50 12.86
C GLY A 79 27.82 -8.27 12.02
N ILE A 80 27.35 -8.26 10.76
CA ILE A 80 27.55 -7.16 9.82
C ILE A 80 26.37 -7.13 8.86
N GLY A 81 25.82 -5.95 8.62
CA GLY A 81 24.78 -5.74 7.61
C GLY A 81 25.36 -5.82 6.20
N VAL A 82 24.55 -6.19 5.22
CA VAL A 82 24.97 -6.18 3.80
C VAL A 82 25.44 -4.77 3.37
N ALA A 83 24.75 -3.75 3.84
CA ALA A 83 25.00 -2.33 3.63
C ALA A 83 25.29 -1.66 4.99
N TYR A 84 26.35 -2.10 5.66
CA TYR A 84 26.71 -1.72 7.04
C TYR A 84 27.02 -0.23 7.27
N ASN A 85 27.07 0.62 6.23
CA ASN A 85 27.19 2.08 6.34
C ASN A 85 25.93 2.81 5.81
N ALA A 86 24.85 2.10 5.48
CA ALA A 86 23.57 2.69 5.15
C ALA A 86 22.87 3.22 6.41
N SER A 87 22.06 4.25 6.25
CA SER A 87 21.14 4.71 7.27
C SER A 87 19.95 3.74 7.35
N ILE A 88 19.53 3.38 8.56
CA ILE A 88 18.46 2.42 8.80
C ILE A 88 17.38 3.01 9.71
N GLY A 89 16.14 3.02 9.23
CA GLY A 89 14.96 3.36 10.01
C GLY A 89 14.02 2.18 10.15
N GLY A 90 12.93 2.39 10.90
CA GLY A 90 11.87 1.42 11.03
C GLY A 90 10.53 2.07 11.26
N VAL A 91 9.49 1.49 10.67
CA VAL A 91 8.10 1.89 10.84
C VAL A 91 7.39 0.81 11.62
N ARG A 92 6.98 1.15 12.84
CA ARG A 92 6.16 0.26 13.67
C ARG A 92 4.70 0.36 13.21
N MET A 93 4.24 -0.66 12.49
CA MET A 93 2.90 -0.71 11.92
C MET A 93 2.19 -2.07 12.09
N LEU A 94 2.92 -3.15 12.38
CA LEU A 94 2.37 -4.50 12.58
C LEU A 94 1.95 -4.82 14.02
N ASP A 95 2.34 -4.02 15.02
CA ASP A 95 1.99 -4.25 16.44
C ASP A 95 0.64 -3.61 16.81
N GLY A 96 -0.37 -3.86 15.96
CA GLY A 96 -1.71 -3.28 16.09
C GLY A 96 -2.64 -3.65 14.93
N THR A 97 -3.78 -2.97 14.85
CA THR A 97 -4.72 -3.18 13.73
C THR A 97 -4.15 -2.59 12.44
N VAL A 98 -3.81 -3.46 11.49
CA VAL A 98 -3.38 -3.09 10.15
C VAL A 98 -4.62 -2.91 9.27
N ASN A 99 -4.72 -1.76 8.61
CA ASN A 99 -5.75 -1.44 7.62
C ASN A 99 -5.12 -0.60 6.50
N ASP A 100 -5.88 -0.39 5.43
CA ASP A 100 -5.39 0.32 4.23
C ASP A 100 -4.76 1.70 4.52
N ALA A 101 -5.27 2.45 5.50
CA ALA A 101 -4.70 3.75 5.86
C ALA A 101 -3.35 3.63 6.60
N VAL A 102 -3.19 2.60 7.43
CA VAL A 102 -1.92 2.30 8.14
C VAL A 102 -0.86 1.88 7.12
N GLU A 103 -1.21 1.00 6.20
CA GLU A 103 -0.34 0.55 5.11
C GLU A 103 0.08 1.71 4.21
N ALA A 104 -0.87 2.54 3.78
CA ALA A 104 -0.60 3.71 2.94
C ALA A 104 0.33 4.73 3.63
N ARG A 105 0.14 4.96 4.93
CA ARG A 105 0.99 5.86 5.70
C ARG A 105 2.41 5.30 5.86
N ALA A 106 2.56 3.99 6.06
CA ALA A 106 3.85 3.33 6.13
C ALA A 106 4.61 3.41 4.79
N LEU A 107 3.93 3.07 3.69
CA LEU A 107 4.47 3.11 2.33
C LEU A 107 4.81 4.53 1.85
N GLY A 108 4.10 5.53 2.36
CA GLY A 108 4.26 6.94 2.00
C GLY A 108 5.11 7.76 2.97
N LEU A 109 5.81 7.14 3.92
CA LEU A 109 6.63 7.85 4.90
C LEU A 109 7.85 8.49 4.23
N ASN A 110 7.97 9.82 4.27
CA ASN A 110 9.18 10.56 3.87
C ASN A 110 9.86 10.06 2.56
N PRO A 111 9.12 9.98 1.43
CA PRO A 111 9.62 9.33 0.23
C PRO A 111 10.73 10.08 -0.50
N ASP A 112 11.00 11.35 -0.15
CA ASP A 112 12.16 12.10 -0.64
C ASP A 112 13.43 11.86 0.19
N HIS A 113 13.30 11.27 1.38
CA HIS A 113 14.40 10.92 2.27
C HIS A 113 14.73 9.42 2.21
N ILE A 114 13.71 8.57 2.28
CA ILE A 114 13.87 7.10 2.26
C ILE A 114 14.03 6.60 0.82
N ASP A 115 15.13 5.90 0.55
CA ASP A 115 15.40 5.31 -0.76
C ASP A 115 14.71 3.95 -0.94
N ILE A 116 14.83 3.09 0.07
CA ILE A 116 14.40 1.69 0.00
C ILE A 116 13.49 1.37 1.17
N TYR A 117 12.36 0.74 0.86
CA TYR A 117 11.42 0.20 1.84
C TYR A 117 11.51 -1.32 1.78
N SER A 118 11.76 -1.97 2.91
CA SER A 118 11.74 -3.42 3.03
C SER A 118 10.54 -3.85 3.84
N ALA A 119 9.72 -4.73 3.27
CA ALA A 119 8.52 -5.26 3.90
C ALA A 119 8.42 -6.76 3.70
N SER A 120 7.86 -7.44 4.70
CA SER A 120 7.71 -8.89 4.73
C SER A 120 6.34 -9.33 5.23
N TRP A 121 5.33 -8.48 5.03
CA TRP A 121 3.93 -8.70 5.38
C TRP A 121 3.05 -8.73 4.13
N GLY A 122 1.84 -9.25 4.27
CA GLY A 122 0.87 -9.43 3.19
C GLY A 122 -0.39 -10.10 3.73
N PRO A 123 -1.24 -10.65 2.86
CA PRO A 123 -2.36 -11.49 3.25
C PRO A 123 -1.91 -12.72 4.05
N GLU A 124 -2.86 -13.44 4.64
CA GLU A 124 -2.53 -14.67 5.38
C GLU A 124 -2.05 -15.78 4.41
N ASP A 125 -0.85 -16.30 4.65
CA ASP A 125 -0.15 -17.34 3.86
C ASP A 125 -0.76 -18.76 4.05
N ASP A 126 -2.08 -18.88 3.97
CA ASP A 126 -2.85 -20.07 4.36
C ASP A 126 -3.21 -21.01 3.20
N GLY A 127 -2.84 -20.66 1.97
CA GLY A 127 -3.19 -21.42 0.77
C GLY A 127 -4.63 -21.27 0.31
N LYS A 128 -5.38 -20.27 0.82
CA LYS A 128 -6.78 -20.01 0.45
C LYS A 128 -7.10 -18.52 0.24
N THR A 129 -6.36 -17.62 0.87
CA THR A 129 -6.61 -16.18 0.79
C THR A 129 -6.21 -15.61 -0.57
N VAL A 130 -6.97 -14.64 -1.07
CA VAL A 130 -6.65 -13.83 -2.26
C VAL A 130 -6.98 -12.41 -1.86
N ASP A 131 -5.95 -11.59 -1.67
CA ASP A 131 -6.11 -10.22 -1.19
C ASP A 131 -4.89 -9.37 -1.57
N GLY A 132 -5.00 -8.05 -1.47
CA GLY A 132 -3.95 -7.14 -1.91
C GLY A 132 -4.08 -5.74 -1.33
N PRO A 133 -3.27 -4.78 -1.80
CA PRO A 133 -3.32 -3.42 -1.30
C PRO A 133 -4.68 -2.78 -1.59
N GLY A 134 -5.26 -2.16 -0.55
CA GLY A 134 -6.44 -1.33 -0.70
C GLY A 134 -6.16 -0.06 -1.52
N PRO A 135 -7.19 0.76 -1.78
CA PRO A 135 -7.06 1.95 -2.62
C PRO A 135 -6.00 2.95 -2.14
N LEU A 136 -5.85 3.13 -0.83
CA LEU A 136 -4.87 4.07 -0.26
C LEU A 136 -3.45 3.51 -0.39
N ALA A 137 -3.22 2.24 -0.04
CA ALA A 137 -1.92 1.59 -0.14
C ALA A 137 -1.46 1.52 -1.60
N ARG A 138 -2.36 1.22 -2.53
CA ARG A 138 -2.08 1.26 -3.97
C ARG A 138 -1.69 2.65 -4.44
N ARG A 139 -2.37 3.70 -3.95
CA ARG A 139 -2.00 5.10 -4.24
C ARG A 139 -0.64 5.44 -3.65
N ALA A 140 -0.30 4.95 -2.46
CA ALA A 140 1.00 5.13 -1.83
C ALA A 140 2.12 4.48 -2.65
N PHE A 141 1.93 3.26 -3.18
CA PHE A 141 2.87 2.65 -4.11
C PHE A 141 3.10 3.51 -5.36
N ILE A 142 2.01 3.96 -6.01
CA ILE A 142 2.08 4.81 -7.21
C ILE A 142 2.83 6.10 -6.89
N TYR A 143 2.49 6.78 -5.79
CA TYR A 143 3.17 8.01 -5.36
C TYR A 143 4.64 7.76 -5.07
N GLY A 144 4.97 6.67 -4.37
CA GLY A 144 6.35 6.28 -4.07
C GLY A 144 7.18 6.07 -5.33
N VAL A 145 6.71 5.26 -6.29
CA VAL A 145 7.48 4.96 -7.52
C VAL A 145 7.52 6.11 -8.54
N THR A 146 6.60 7.09 -8.45
CA THR A 146 6.54 8.24 -9.38
C THR A 146 7.23 9.48 -8.82
N SER A 147 7.05 9.77 -7.53
CA SER A 147 7.49 11.02 -6.91
C SER A 147 8.64 10.82 -5.91
N GLY A 148 8.72 9.64 -5.28
CA GLY A 148 9.76 9.33 -4.31
C GLY A 148 11.17 9.44 -4.90
N ARG A 149 12.15 9.67 -4.03
CA ARG A 149 13.56 9.89 -4.38
C ARG A 149 13.70 10.99 -5.45
N LYS A 150 12.97 12.09 -5.29
CA LYS A 150 13.00 13.24 -6.21
C LYS A 150 12.64 12.84 -7.65
N GLY A 151 11.62 12.00 -7.81
CA GLY A 151 11.12 11.52 -9.10
C GLY A 151 11.82 10.28 -9.68
N ARG A 152 12.79 9.67 -8.97
CA ARG A 152 13.44 8.41 -9.40
C ARG A 152 12.60 7.18 -9.05
N GLY A 153 11.70 7.33 -8.08
CA GLY A 153 10.84 6.30 -7.54
C GLY A 153 11.48 5.53 -6.39
N SER A 154 10.75 5.44 -5.29
CA SER A 154 11.05 4.59 -4.14
C SER A 154 11.19 3.12 -4.55
N ILE A 155 12.11 2.41 -3.91
CA ILE A 155 12.34 0.97 -4.16
C ILE A 155 11.65 0.17 -3.07
N PHE A 156 10.57 -0.52 -3.41
CA PHE A 156 9.85 -1.40 -2.49
C PHE A 156 10.36 -2.83 -2.66
N VAL A 157 11.02 -3.39 -1.65
CA VAL A 157 11.49 -4.79 -1.62
C VAL A 157 10.54 -5.60 -0.76
N TRP A 158 10.06 -6.72 -1.29
CA TRP A 158 8.99 -7.51 -0.67
C TRP A 158 9.35 -8.98 -0.55
N ALA A 159 9.07 -9.60 0.59
CA ALA A 159 9.18 -11.05 0.75
C ALA A 159 8.04 -11.76 0.02
N SER A 160 8.32 -12.85 -0.69
CA SER A 160 7.33 -13.56 -1.50
C SER A 160 6.33 -14.44 -0.73
N GLY A 161 6.28 -14.38 0.61
CA GLY A 161 5.37 -15.20 1.45
C GLY A 161 5.98 -16.51 1.98
N ASN A 162 5.35 -17.10 3.01
CA ASN A 162 5.79 -18.28 3.75
C ASN A 162 4.78 -19.46 3.68
N GLY A 163 3.82 -19.41 2.77
CA GLY A 163 2.70 -20.35 2.60
C GLY A 163 3.04 -21.66 1.89
N GLY A 164 4.32 -21.96 1.62
CA GLY A 164 4.75 -23.15 0.88
C GLY A 164 4.23 -24.48 1.46
N ARG A 165 4.19 -24.61 2.80
CA ARG A 165 3.61 -25.79 3.49
C ARG A 165 2.10 -25.92 3.28
N HIS A 166 1.45 -24.81 2.96
CA HIS A 166 0.02 -24.72 2.71
C HIS A 166 -0.30 -24.74 1.21
N THR A 167 0.70 -25.00 0.37
CA THR A 167 0.59 -25.01 -1.10
C THR A 167 -0.04 -23.71 -1.60
N ASP A 168 0.43 -22.60 -1.06
CA ASP A 168 0.01 -21.27 -1.50
C ASP A 168 0.73 -20.83 -2.77
N SER A 169 0.22 -19.76 -3.39
CA SER A 169 0.79 -19.16 -4.58
C SER A 169 0.79 -17.65 -4.45
N CYS A 170 1.98 -17.06 -4.37
CA CYS A 170 2.18 -15.63 -4.15
C CYS A 170 1.59 -14.70 -5.22
N ASN A 171 1.12 -15.19 -6.37
CA ASN A 171 0.30 -14.38 -7.26
C ASN A 171 -1.12 -14.09 -6.70
N CYS A 172 -1.52 -14.75 -5.61
CA CYS A 172 -2.74 -14.45 -4.85
C CYS A 172 -2.53 -13.38 -3.77
N ASP A 173 -1.28 -12.97 -3.56
CA ASP A 173 -0.91 -11.83 -2.73
C ASP A 173 -0.67 -10.61 -3.62
N GLY A 174 -1.55 -9.62 -3.53
CA GLY A 174 -1.50 -8.40 -4.34
C GLY A 174 -0.29 -7.50 -4.06
N TYR A 175 0.41 -7.67 -2.94
CA TYR A 175 1.62 -6.91 -2.63
C TYR A 175 2.81 -7.45 -3.41
N THR A 176 3.05 -8.76 -3.38
CA THR A 176 4.12 -9.41 -4.15
C THR A 176 3.79 -9.55 -5.63
N ASN A 177 2.50 -9.58 -5.99
CA ASN A 177 1.99 -9.57 -7.37
C ASN A 177 1.92 -8.15 -7.98
N SER A 178 2.40 -7.12 -7.28
CA SER A 178 2.49 -5.75 -7.78
C SER A 178 3.70 -5.55 -8.68
N ILE A 179 3.59 -4.73 -9.73
CA ILE A 179 4.74 -4.35 -10.56
C ILE A 179 5.71 -3.41 -9.81
N PHE A 180 5.19 -2.71 -8.80
CA PHE A 180 5.92 -1.69 -8.03
C PHE A 180 6.85 -2.30 -6.97
N THR A 181 6.63 -3.57 -6.63
CA THR A 181 7.42 -4.29 -5.64
C THR A 181 8.47 -5.16 -6.33
N LEU A 182 9.63 -5.24 -5.71
CA LEU A 182 10.71 -6.15 -6.05
C LEU A 182 10.53 -7.38 -5.16
N SER A 183 9.76 -8.35 -5.65
CA SER A 183 9.45 -9.59 -4.93
C SER A 183 10.66 -10.53 -4.88
N ILE A 184 11.02 -10.94 -3.66
CA ILE A 184 12.22 -11.73 -3.33
C ILE A 184 11.81 -13.01 -2.61
N SER A 185 12.28 -14.13 -3.17
CA SER A 185 12.12 -15.47 -2.59
C SER A 185 13.40 -15.93 -1.88
N SER A 186 13.36 -17.14 -1.31
CA SER A 186 14.45 -17.72 -0.50
C SER A 186 15.11 -18.93 -1.14
N ALA A 187 16.41 -19.07 -0.94
CA ALA A 187 17.14 -20.31 -1.14
C ALA A 187 17.78 -20.79 0.16
N THR A 188 17.83 -22.11 0.38
CA THR A 188 18.58 -22.68 1.51
C THR A 188 20.09 -22.55 1.29
N GLN A 189 20.89 -22.78 2.33
CA GLN A 189 22.35 -22.85 2.23
C GLN A 189 22.82 -23.86 1.18
N GLY A 190 22.14 -25.00 1.06
CA GLY A 190 22.42 -26.02 0.03
C GLY A 190 22.04 -25.64 -1.41
N GLY A 191 21.31 -24.54 -1.60
CA GLY A 191 20.78 -24.11 -2.90
C GLY A 191 19.49 -24.83 -3.31
N HIS A 192 18.67 -25.21 -2.34
CA HIS A 192 17.39 -25.89 -2.53
C HIS A 192 16.20 -24.99 -2.21
N LYS A 193 15.00 -25.43 -2.60
CA LYS A 193 13.74 -24.78 -2.20
C LYS A 193 13.49 -25.00 -0.69
N PRO A 194 13.33 -23.95 0.12
CA PRO A 194 12.89 -24.11 1.51
C PRO A 194 11.41 -24.52 1.59
N TRP A 195 11.04 -25.18 2.68
CA TRP A 195 9.69 -25.77 2.88
C TRP A 195 8.56 -24.73 2.94
N TYR A 196 8.88 -23.48 3.30
CA TYR A 196 7.93 -22.36 3.39
C TYR A 196 7.81 -21.55 2.09
N LEU A 197 8.66 -21.78 1.08
CA LEU A 197 8.66 -20.99 -0.15
C LEU A 197 7.36 -21.13 -0.94
N GLU A 198 6.80 -19.99 -1.34
CA GLU A 198 5.69 -19.90 -2.29
C GLU A 198 6.18 -19.76 -3.74
N GLU A 199 5.48 -20.43 -4.65
CA GLU A 199 5.81 -20.41 -6.07
C GLU A 199 4.85 -19.49 -6.82
N CYS A 200 5.40 -18.56 -7.60
CA CYS A 200 4.63 -17.68 -8.47
C CYS A 200 5.49 -17.06 -9.57
N SER A 201 4.82 -16.45 -10.54
CA SER A 201 5.48 -15.82 -11.69
C SER A 201 5.85 -14.35 -11.46
N SER A 202 5.46 -13.75 -10.33
CA SER A 202 5.80 -12.37 -9.95
C SER A 202 7.18 -12.27 -9.30
N THR A 203 7.69 -13.33 -8.68
CA THR A 203 9.02 -13.37 -8.03
C THR A 203 10.14 -13.01 -9.01
N LEU A 204 10.92 -11.98 -8.67
CA LEU A 204 11.99 -11.47 -9.55
C LEU A 204 13.32 -12.20 -9.33
N ALA A 205 13.70 -12.46 -8.08
CA ALA A 205 14.97 -13.09 -7.72
C ALA A 205 14.90 -13.76 -6.34
N SER A 206 16.03 -14.27 -5.86
CA SER A 206 16.15 -14.84 -4.52
C SER A 206 17.43 -14.43 -3.82
N THR A 207 17.37 -14.47 -2.49
CA THR A 207 18.54 -14.40 -1.60
C THR A 207 18.55 -15.63 -0.69
N TYR A 208 19.59 -15.77 0.13
CA TYR A 208 19.63 -16.88 1.09
C TYR A 208 18.69 -16.62 2.26
N SER A 209 18.21 -17.69 2.88
CA SER A 209 17.55 -17.67 4.19
C SER A 209 17.75 -19.04 4.86
N SER A 210 16.93 -19.35 5.85
CA SER A 210 16.87 -20.64 6.51
C SER A 210 16.48 -21.79 5.57
N GLY A 211 16.75 -23.02 6.01
CA GLY A 211 16.38 -24.22 5.28
C GLY A 211 15.87 -25.33 6.20
N THR A 212 16.31 -26.56 5.94
CA THR A 212 15.89 -27.72 6.74
C THR A 212 16.54 -27.63 8.12
N PRO A 213 15.76 -27.62 9.22
CA PRO A 213 16.30 -27.56 10.57
C PRO A 213 17.31 -28.68 10.83
N GLY A 214 18.49 -28.33 11.36
CA GLY A 214 19.57 -29.27 11.65
C GLY A 214 20.48 -29.64 10.46
N HIS A 215 20.12 -29.25 9.24
CA HIS A 215 20.94 -29.51 8.04
C HIS A 215 21.43 -28.22 7.36
N ASP A 216 20.57 -27.21 7.29
CA ASP A 216 20.90 -25.87 6.78
C ASP A 216 21.05 -24.88 7.95
N ARG A 217 21.94 -23.90 7.78
CA ARG A 217 22.04 -22.76 8.70
C ARG A 217 20.94 -21.73 8.41
N SER A 218 20.56 -20.98 9.45
CA SER A 218 19.63 -19.85 9.38
C SER A 218 20.40 -18.52 9.29
N VAL A 219 19.66 -17.40 9.21
CA VAL A 219 20.29 -16.08 9.09
C VAL A 219 20.76 -15.57 10.45
N ALA A 220 21.99 -15.08 10.49
CA ALA A 220 22.58 -14.43 11.65
C ALA A 220 22.41 -12.92 11.57
N THR A 221 21.81 -12.33 12.61
CA THR A 221 21.51 -10.90 12.69
C THR A 221 21.35 -10.47 14.16
N VAL A 222 21.06 -9.20 14.38
CA VAL A 222 20.69 -8.63 15.68
C VAL A 222 19.34 -9.16 16.17
N ASP A 223 19.06 -9.09 17.46
CA ASP A 223 17.77 -9.50 18.03
C ASP A 223 17.27 -8.46 19.05
N MET A 224 15.96 -8.46 19.28
CA MET A 224 15.36 -7.51 20.23
C MET A 224 15.51 -8.02 21.67
N ASP A 225 16.12 -7.22 22.53
CA ASP A 225 16.15 -7.43 23.98
C ASP A 225 16.02 -6.09 24.72
N GLY A 226 14.91 -5.88 25.42
CA GLY A 226 14.65 -4.63 26.16
C GLY A 226 15.67 -4.32 27.27
N ARG A 227 16.48 -5.31 27.67
CA ARG A 227 17.55 -5.16 28.69
C ARG A 227 18.96 -5.10 28.09
N LEU A 228 19.10 -5.19 26.76
CA LEU A 228 20.38 -5.21 26.03
C LEU A 228 21.39 -6.22 26.62
N ARG A 229 20.93 -7.42 26.97
CA ARG A 229 21.77 -8.49 27.51
C ARG A 229 22.68 -9.03 26.40
N PRO A 230 24.02 -9.05 26.58
CA PRO A 230 24.96 -9.44 25.53
C PRO A 230 24.69 -10.80 24.87
N ASP A 231 24.16 -11.77 25.63
CA ASP A 231 23.87 -13.12 25.11
C ASP A 231 22.55 -13.24 24.32
N TYR A 232 21.71 -12.20 24.33
CA TYR A 232 20.34 -12.22 23.76
C TYR A 232 20.11 -11.17 22.67
N ILE A 233 21.04 -10.23 22.48
CA ILE A 233 20.97 -9.17 21.46
C ILE A 233 21.37 -9.65 20.06
N CYS A 234 21.77 -10.91 19.92
CA CYS A 234 22.13 -11.50 18.62
C CYS A 234 21.37 -12.81 18.43
N THR A 235 20.96 -13.10 17.20
CA THR A 235 20.34 -14.36 16.83
C THR A 235 21.02 -14.99 15.64
N VAL A 236 21.01 -16.33 15.59
CA VAL A 236 21.42 -17.13 14.42
C VAL A 236 20.26 -17.95 13.86
N GLU A 237 19.04 -17.64 14.33
CA GLU A 237 17.82 -18.41 14.09
C GLU A 237 16.75 -17.58 13.37
N HIS A 238 17.12 -16.53 12.62
CA HIS A 238 16.15 -15.83 11.79
C HIS A 238 15.85 -16.63 10.51
N THR A 239 14.57 -16.74 10.16
CA THR A 239 14.03 -17.70 9.17
C THR A 239 12.95 -17.08 8.30
N GLY A 240 12.57 -17.76 7.21
CA GLY A 240 11.47 -17.36 6.34
C GLY A 240 11.90 -16.49 5.16
N THR A 241 10.99 -16.24 4.21
CA THR A 241 11.21 -15.26 3.14
C THR A 241 11.39 -13.85 3.67
N SER A 242 10.91 -13.61 4.90
CA SER A 242 11.07 -12.35 5.61
C SER A 242 12.51 -11.97 5.92
N ALA A 243 13.44 -12.94 6.01
CA ALA A 243 14.88 -12.69 6.11
C ALA A 243 15.52 -12.47 4.73
N SER A 244 14.90 -12.98 3.66
CA SER A 244 15.44 -12.82 2.30
C SER A 244 15.26 -11.41 1.74
N ALA A 245 14.13 -10.75 2.01
CA ALA A 245 13.85 -9.40 1.53
C ALA A 245 14.83 -8.33 2.08
N PRO A 246 15.15 -8.28 3.39
CA PRO A 246 16.15 -7.35 3.93
C PRO A 246 17.54 -7.52 3.32
N LEU A 247 17.99 -8.77 3.11
CA LEU A 247 19.26 -9.03 2.41
C LEU A 247 19.25 -8.45 0.99
N ALA A 248 18.13 -8.56 0.27
CA ALA A 248 17.98 -7.95 -1.05
C ALA A 248 17.95 -6.42 -1.00
N ALA A 249 17.29 -5.83 0.00
CA ALA A 249 17.29 -4.38 0.25
C ALA A 249 18.70 -3.85 0.51
N GLY A 250 19.51 -4.59 1.29
CA GLY A 250 20.92 -4.27 1.49
C GLY A 250 21.73 -4.34 0.18
N ILE A 251 21.52 -5.35 -0.66
CA ILE A 251 22.19 -5.43 -1.98
C ILE A 251 21.77 -4.27 -2.88
N ALA A 252 20.48 -3.90 -2.88
CA ALA A 252 19.98 -2.76 -3.63
C ALA A 252 20.59 -1.43 -3.13
N ALA A 253 20.83 -1.28 -1.82
CA ALA A 253 21.51 -0.12 -1.26
C ALA A 253 22.97 -0.01 -1.76
N LEU A 254 23.69 -1.13 -1.89
CA LEU A 254 25.04 -1.12 -2.49
C LEU A 254 25.01 -0.65 -3.95
N ALA A 255 24.00 -1.08 -4.72
CA ALA A 255 23.85 -0.66 -6.11
C ALA A 255 23.44 0.82 -6.23
N LEU A 256 22.61 1.34 -5.32
CA LEU A 256 22.26 2.77 -5.27
C LEU A 256 23.44 3.66 -4.89
N GLU A 257 24.31 3.24 -3.97
CA GLU A 257 25.54 3.98 -3.68
C GLU A 257 26.43 4.07 -4.93
N ALA A 258 26.50 2.99 -5.72
CA ALA A 258 27.26 2.96 -6.96
C ALA A 258 26.69 3.89 -8.04
N ASN A 259 25.37 4.05 -8.10
CA ASN A 259 24.73 4.99 -9.01
C ASN A 259 23.40 5.50 -8.44
N PRO A 260 23.39 6.68 -7.81
CA PRO A 260 22.19 7.23 -7.18
C PRO A 260 21.06 7.53 -8.18
N GLU A 261 21.36 7.71 -9.46
CA GLU A 261 20.40 8.08 -10.52
C GLU A 261 19.50 6.92 -10.95
N ILE A 262 19.77 5.69 -10.50
CA ILE A 262 18.97 4.49 -10.79
C ILE A 262 17.51 4.70 -10.33
N THR A 263 16.57 4.52 -11.26
CA THR A 263 15.14 4.50 -10.98
C THR A 263 14.67 3.16 -10.39
N TRP A 264 13.45 3.10 -9.88
CA TRP A 264 12.86 1.86 -9.37
C TRP A 264 12.84 0.72 -10.41
N ARG A 265 12.56 1.03 -11.70
CA ARG A 265 12.61 0.06 -12.80
C ARG A 265 14.03 -0.33 -13.16
N ASP A 266 14.96 0.63 -13.18
CA ASP A 266 16.38 0.34 -13.42
C ASP A 266 16.90 -0.70 -12.40
N MET A 267 16.52 -0.57 -11.13
CA MET A 267 16.88 -1.56 -10.10
C MET A 267 16.37 -2.97 -10.45
N GLN A 268 15.11 -3.10 -10.90
CA GLN A 268 14.57 -4.39 -11.33
C GLN A 268 15.35 -4.95 -12.54
N TYR A 269 15.72 -4.11 -13.52
CA TYR A 269 16.58 -4.52 -14.63
C TYR A 269 17.95 -5.04 -14.16
N LEU A 270 18.59 -4.34 -13.22
CA LEU A 270 19.87 -4.78 -12.66
C LEU A 270 19.73 -6.17 -12.02
N VAL A 271 18.68 -6.40 -11.25
CA VAL A 271 18.40 -7.71 -10.63
C VAL A 271 18.22 -8.79 -11.70
N VAL A 272 17.37 -8.56 -12.71
CA VAL A 272 17.11 -9.53 -13.79
C VAL A 272 18.38 -9.87 -14.57
N LEU A 273 19.25 -8.88 -14.83
CA LEU A 273 20.44 -9.05 -15.66
C LEU A 273 21.63 -9.67 -14.93
N THR A 274 21.67 -9.60 -13.60
CA THR A 274 22.84 -10.01 -12.81
C THR A 274 22.60 -11.19 -11.87
N SER A 275 21.34 -11.56 -11.64
CA SER A 275 20.98 -12.74 -10.85
C SER A 275 21.52 -14.02 -11.48
N ARG A 276 21.93 -14.97 -10.63
CA ARG A 276 22.63 -16.20 -11.05
C ARG A 276 21.80 -17.42 -10.75
N ALA A 277 21.43 -18.16 -11.81
CA ALA A 277 20.79 -19.47 -11.68
C ALA A 277 21.78 -20.54 -11.14
N GLY A 278 23.05 -20.50 -11.55
CA GLY A 278 24.07 -21.53 -11.30
C GLY A 278 24.07 -22.17 -9.90
N PRO A 279 24.10 -21.38 -8.80
CA PRO A 279 24.08 -21.92 -7.43
C PRO A 279 22.82 -22.71 -7.06
N LEU A 280 21.73 -22.54 -7.80
CA LEU A 280 20.40 -23.08 -7.54
C LEU A 280 19.95 -24.09 -8.62
N GLU A 281 20.83 -24.44 -9.58
CA GLU A 281 20.50 -25.34 -10.70
C GLU A 281 20.33 -26.81 -10.29
N LYS A 282 20.67 -27.15 -9.04
CA LYS A 282 20.40 -28.48 -8.48
C LYS A 282 18.91 -28.73 -8.26
N GLU A 283 18.14 -27.65 -8.09
CA GLU A 283 16.70 -27.69 -7.95
C GLU A 283 16.03 -27.67 -9.34
N ASP A 284 14.95 -28.41 -9.49
CA ASP A 284 14.18 -28.47 -10.74
C ASP A 284 13.25 -27.25 -10.93
N GLY A 285 12.70 -27.10 -12.14
CA GLY A 285 11.75 -26.04 -12.49
C GLY A 285 12.36 -24.81 -13.18
N TRP A 286 13.58 -24.92 -13.72
CA TRP A 286 14.18 -23.89 -14.57
C TRP A 286 13.68 -23.98 -16.02
N ALA A 287 13.24 -22.85 -16.57
CA ALA A 287 12.86 -22.69 -17.98
C ALA A 287 13.69 -21.59 -18.65
N LEU A 288 13.88 -21.69 -19.97
CA LEU A 288 14.46 -20.62 -20.77
C LEU A 288 13.33 -19.78 -21.38
N ASN A 289 13.36 -18.49 -21.12
CA ASN A 289 12.42 -17.57 -21.75
C ASN A 289 12.81 -17.27 -23.23
N GLY A 290 12.00 -16.48 -23.92
CA GLY A 290 12.17 -16.17 -25.35
C GLY A 290 13.51 -15.50 -25.70
N VAL A 291 14.13 -14.82 -24.74
CA VAL A 291 15.47 -14.21 -24.85
C VAL A 291 16.59 -15.02 -24.20
N LYS A 292 16.34 -16.31 -23.95
CA LYS A 292 17.31 -17.31 -23.46
C LYS A 292 17.86 -17.03 -22.06
N ARG A 293 17.10 -16.33 -21.20
CA ARG A 293 17.40 -16.24 -19.77
C ARG A 293 16.73 -17.39 -19.03
N LYS A 294 17.45 -17.97 -18.06
CA LYS A 294 16.89 -18.97 -17.14
C LYS A 294 16.00 -18.26 -16.12
N VAL A 295 14.80 -18.80 -15.93
CA VAL A 295 13.82 -18.30 -14.94
C VAL A 295 13.12 -19.48 -14.28
N SER A 296 12.71 -19.32 -13.02
CA SER A 296 12.01 -20.31 -12.22
C SER A 296 10.90 -19.66 -11.40
N HIS A 297 9.75 -20.32 -11.27
CA HIS A 297 8.68 -19.87 -10.35
C HIS A 297 9.08 -19.95 -8.86
N LYS A 298 10.15 -20.70 -8.53
CA LYS A 298 10.70 -20.79 -7.18
C LYS A 298 11.67 -19.63 -6.89
N PHE A 299 12.56 -19.34 -7.85
CA PHE A 299 13.72 -18.47 -7.62
C PHE A 299 13.80 -17.21 -8.49
N GLY A 300 12.78 -16.93 -9.30
CA GLY A 300 12.82 -15.88 -10.31
C GLY A 300 13.99 -16.08 -11.28
N TYR A 301 14.77 -15.02 -11.51
CA TYR A 301 16.00 -15.06 -12.31
C TYR A 301 17.22 -15.66 -11.58
N GLY A 302 17.06 -16.03 -10.30
CA GLY A 302 18.06 -16.72 -9.50
C GLY A 302 18.61 -15.89 -8.34
N LEU A 303 19.77 -16.32 -7.83
CA LEU A 303 20.36 -15.73 -6.64
C LEU A 303 20.99 -14.37 -6.95
N MET A 304 20.62 -13.32 -6.21
CA MET A 304 21.20 -11.98 -6.36
C MET A 304 22.73 -12.00 -6.15
N ASP A 305 23.44 -11.21 -6.96
CA ASP A 305 24.90 -11.07 -6.94
C ASP A 305 25.27 -9.58 -6.77
N ALA A 306 25.63 -9.19 -5.55
CA ALA A 306 25.92 -7.80 -5.22
C ALA A 306 27.12 -7.25 -6.01
N GLY A 307 28.18 -8.03 -6.18
CA GLY A 307 29.35 -7.64 -6.97
C GLY A 307 29.01 -7.37 -8.43
N ALA A 308 28.18 -8.22 -9.05
CA ALA A 308 27.72 -8.02 -10.42
C ALA A 308 26.74 -6.84 -10.53
N MET A 309 25.80 -6.69 -9.59
CA MET A 309 24.85 -5.58 -9.54
C MET A 309 25.56 -4.23 -9.48
N VAL A 310 26.49 -4.07 -8.54
CA VAL A 310 27.30 -2.85 -8.38
C VAL A 310 28.11 -2.57 -9.64
N SER A 311 28.76 -3.58 -10.21
CA SER A 311 29.59 -3.42 -11.41
C SER A 311 28.77 -2.98 -12.63
N LEU A 312 27.53 -3.46 -12.74
CA LEU A 312 26.62 -3.04 -13.81
C LEU A 312 26.04 -1.65 -13.54
N ALA A 313 25.71 -1.33 -12.29
CA ALA A 313 25.21 -0.04 -11.84
C ALA A 313 26.15 1.13 -12.19
N GLU A 314 27.47 0.94 -12.00
CA GLU A 314 28.53 1.91 -12.35
C GLU A 314 28.47 2.36 -13.83
N GLN A 315 28.04 1.47 -14.71
CA GLN A 315 28.01 1.68 -16.17
C GLN A 315 26.60 1.91 -16.69
N TRP A 316 25.60 1.86 -15.81
CA TRP A 316 24.19 1.88 -16.18
C TRP A 316 23.76 3.25 -16.68
N THR A 317 22.96 3.25 -17.73
CA THR A 317 22.23 4.43 -18.19
C THR A 317 20.76 4.14 -18.04
N ASN A 318 20.01 5.08 -17.47
CA ASN A 318 18.61 4.91 -17.16
C ASN A 318 17.82 4.48 -18.40
N ILE A 319 16.93 3.53 -18.19
CA ILE A 319 16.04 3.02 -19.23
C ILE A 319 15.06 4.10 -19.72
N PRO A 320 14.49 3.94 -20.94
CA PRO A 320 13.43 4.82 -21.42
C PRO A 320 12.18 4.83 -20.52
N PRO A 321 11.32 5.87 -20.67
CA PRO A 321 10.02 5.92 -20.00
C PRO A 321 9.20 4.66 -20.20
N GLN A 322 8.42 4.28 -19.19
CA GLN A 322 7.58 3.09 -19.25
C GLN A 322 6.39 3.33 -20.16
N HIS A 323 6.13 2.38 -21.04
CA HIS A 323 4.92 2.34 -21.86
C HIS A 323 4.00 1.24 -21.34
N ILE A 324 2.69 1.51 -21.35
CA ILE A 324 1.65 0.56 -20.92
C ILE A 324 0.73 0.29 -22.11
N CYS A 325 0.83 -0.90 -22.68
CA CYS A 325 -0.04 -1.35 -23.75
C CYS A 325 -1.13 -2.27 -23.20
N LYS A 326 -2.39 -1.83 -23.27
CA LYS A 326 -3.56 -2.66 -22.93
C LYS A 326 -4.09 -3.33 -24.18
N SER A 327 -4.29 -4.64 -24.12
CA SER A 327 -4.97 -5.37 -25.17
C SER A 327 -6.47 -5.05 -25.18
N GLN A 328 -7.16 -5.46 -26.24
CA GLN A 328 -8.62 -5.51 -26.20
C GLN A 328 -9.06 -6.42 -25.04
N GLU A 329 -10.08 -6.00 -24.30
CA GLU A 329 -10.74 -6.84 -23.30
C GLU A 329 -11.72 -7.80 -24.00
N ILE A 330 -11.58 -9.09 -23.73
CA ILE A 330 -12.49 -10.12 -24.26
C ILE A 330 -13.54 -10.40 -23.19
N ASN A 331 -14.75 -9.90 -23.44
CA ASN A 331 -15.94 -10.07 -22.62
C ASN A 331 -16.86 -11.17 -23.18
N GLU A 332 -16.30 -12.36 -23.36
CA GLU A 332 -17.03 -13.53 -23.84
C GLU A 332 -17.07 -14.60 -22.76
N GLU A 333 -18.26 -15.00 -22.33
CA GLU A 333 -18.42 -16.09 -21.38
C GLU A 333 -17.98 -17.41 -22.01
N ARG A 334 -16.94 -18.03 -21.43
CA ARG A 334 -16.43 -19.33 -21.84
C ARG A 334 -16.51 -20.32 -20.70
N GLN A 335 -17.13 -21.46 -20.96
CA GLN A 335 -17.34 -22.50 -19.97
C GLN A 335 -16.04 -23.25 -19.66
N ILE A 336 -15.76 -23.44 -18.36
CA ILE A 336 -14.67 -24.27 -17.86
C ILE A 336 -15.28 -25.60 -17.42
N ASP A 337 -14.92 -26.68 -18.12
CA ASP A 337 -15.50 -28.01 -17.90
C ASP A 337 -15.15 -28.57 -16.50
N SER A 338 -16.11 -29.23 -15.86
CA SER A 338 -15.99 -29.78 -14.51
C SER A 338 -15.12 -31.04 -14.40
N SER A 339 -14.76 -31.66 -15.52
CA SER A 339 -13.96 -32.88 -15.58
C SER A 339 -12.53 -32.60 -15.12
N PHE A 340 -11.96 -33.52 -14.34
CA PHE A 340 -10.56 -33.45 -13.93
C PHE A 340 -9.64 -33.47 -15.17
N GLY A 341 -8.67 -32.56 -15.21
CA GLY A 341 -7.74 -32.39 -16.33
C GLY A 341 -8.33 -31.68 -17.55
N SER A 342 -9.55 -31.15 -17.46
CA SER A 342 -10.12 -30.32 -18.53
C SER A 342 -9.30 -29.05 -18.75
N VAL A 343 -9.17 -28.62 -20.00
CA VAL A 343 -8.40 -27.43 -20.39
C VAL A 343 -9.28 -26.52 -21.23
N LEU A 344 -9.57 -25.33 -20.69
CA LEU A 344 -10.08 -24.21 -21.48
C LEU A 344 -8.90 -23.47 -22.08
N THR A 345 -8.87 -23.33 -23.41
CA THR A 345 -7.84 -22.54 -24.11
C THR A 345 -8.49 -21.32 -24.76
N ALA A 346 -7.96 -20.13 -24.45
CA ALA A 346 -8.29 -18.88 -25.11
C ALA A 346 -7.02 -18.28 -25.72
N HIS A 347 -7.16 -17.53 -26.80
CA HIS A 347 -6.03 -16.87 -27.46
C HIS A 347 -6.38 -15.44 -27.83
N MET A 348 -5.35 -14.62 -27.93
CA MET A 348 -5.45 -13.23 -28.36
C MET A 348 -4.23 -12.89 -29.21
N ASP A 349 -4.47 -12.35 -30.40
CA ASP A 349 -3.43 -11.83 -31.26
C ASP A 349 -3.26 -10.34 -30.98
N VAL A 350 -2.09 -9.94 -30.48
CA VAL A 350 -1.80 -8.55 -30.07
C VAL A 350 -0.67 -7.98 -30.92
N ASN A 351 -0.72 -6.68 -31.20
CA ASN A 351 0.31 -5.96 -31.95
C ASN A 351 1.27 -5.15 -31.06
N GLY A 352 1.20 -5.30 -29.73
CA GLY A 352 2.00 -4.51 -28.79
C GLY A 352 1.75 -3.00 -28.88
N CYS A 353 0.55 -2.58 -29.28
CA CYS A 353 0.19 -1.17 -29.49
C CYS A 353 1.09 -0.47 -30.52
N SER A 354 1.60 -1.24 -31.50
CA SER A 354 2.43 -0.75 -32.61
C SER A 354 1.78 0.43 -33.33
N GLY A 355 2.58 1.47 -33.59
CA GLY A 355 2.14 2.71 -34.23
C GLY A 355 1.43 3.71 -33.31
N THR A 356 1.31 3.43 -32.02
CA THR A 356 0.76 4.36 -31.01
C THR A 356 1.85 4.86 -30.05
N LEU A 357 1.54 5.85 -29.23
CA LEU A 357 2.46 6.37 -28.21
C LEU A 357 2.77 5.35 -27.10
N ASN A 358 1.93 4.32 -26.93
CA ASN A 358 2.08 3.28 -25.92
C ASN A 358 2.69 1.98 -26.49
N GLU A 359 3.44 2.06 -27.59
CA GLU A 359 4.06 0.90 -28.22
C GLU A 359 5.03 0.19 -27.24
N VAL A 360 4.87 -1.12 -27.06
CA VAL A 360 5.75 -1.95 -26.23
C VAL A 360 6.43 -2.99 -27.11
N ARG A 361 7.74 -2.86 -27.30
CA ARG A 361 8.57 -3.82 -28.07
C ARG A 361 9.39 -4.74 -27.18
N PHE A 362 9.81 -4.24 -26.02
CA PHE A 362 10.60 -4.99 -25.04
C PHE A 362 9.81 -5.06 -23.74
N LEU A 363 9.37 -6.25 -23.37
CA LEU A 363 8.56 -6.48 -22.18
C LEU A 363 9.36 -6.33 -20.88
N GLU A 364 8.71 -5.80 -19.86
CA GLU A 364 9.11 -5.80 -18.45
C GLU A 364 8.14 -6.73 -17.69
N HIS A 365 6.96 -6.20 -17.37
CA HIS A 365 5.89 -6.89 -16.67
C HIS A 365 4.76 -7.26 -17.64
N VAL A 366 4.12 -8.40 -17.40
CA VAL A 366 2.88 -8.77 -18.10
C VAL A 366 1.84 -9.15 -17.06
N GLN A 367 0.72 -8.44 -17.05
CA GLN A 367 -0.44 -8.78 -16.23
C GLN A 367 -1.54 -9.42 -17.08
N CYS A 368 -2.08 -10.53 -16.60
CA CYS A 368 -3.28 -11.18 -17.13
C CYS A 368 -4.43 -10.91 -16.16
N LYS A 369 -5.24 -9.90 -16.49
CA LYS A 369 -6.43 -9.54 -15.72
C LYS A 369 -7.54 -10.50 -16.08
N VAL A 370 -8.04 -11.28 -15.13
CA VAL A 370 -9.10 -12.27 -15.37
C VAL A 370 -10.26 -12.04 -14.42
N SER A 371 -11.49 -12.23 -14.92
CA SER A 371 -12.65 -12.48 -14.08
C SER A 371 -13.25 -13.82 -14.42
N LEU A 372 -13.29 -14.72 -13.44
CA LEU A 372 -13.78 -16.07 -13.63
C LEU A 372 -14.44 -16.60 -12.35
N ARG A 373 -15.37 -17.53 -12.53
CA ARG A 373 -16.00 -18.30 -11.45
C ARG A 373 -15.75 -19.78 -11.64
N PHE A 374 -15.28 -20.47 -10.61
CA PHE A 374 -15.05 -21.90 -10.57
C PHE A 374 -15.04 -22.37 -9.12
N PHE A 375 -15.83 -23.38 -8.76
CA PHE A 375 -15.89 -23.90 -7.39
C PHE A 375 -15.54 -25.39 -7.33
N PRO A 376 -14.56 -25.81 -6.51
CA PRO A 376 -13.68 -24.97 -5.67
C PRO A 376 -12.64 -24.20 -6.49
N ARG A 377 -12.37 -22.92 -6.15
CA ARG A 377 -11.40 -22.09 -6.88
C ARG A 377 -9.99 -22.68 -6.86
N GLY A 378 -9.59 -23.32 -5.75
CA GLY A 378 -8.29 -23.96 -5.58
C GLY A 378 -7.97 -25.11 -6.53
N ASN A 379 -8.96 -25.63 -7.26
CA ASN A 379 -8.71 -26.62 -8.30
C ASN A 379 -8.04 -26.05 -9.56
N LEU A 380 -8.11 -24.74 -9.75
CA LEU A 380 -7.64 -24.10 -10.96
C LEU A 380 -6.12 -24.02 -11.03
N LYS A 381 -5.60 -24.29 -12.22
CA LYS A 381 -4.24 -23.95 -12.63
C LYS A 381 -4.33 -23.07 -13.87
N ILE A 382 -3.69 -21.91 -13.85
CA ILE A 382 -3.74 -20.93 -14.94
C ILE A 382 -2.35 -20.81 -15.54
N LEU A 383 -2.23 -20.95 -16.86
CA LEU A 383 -0.99 -20.76 -17.60
C LEU A 383 -1.17 -19.71 -18.70
N LEU A 384 -0.11 -18.95 -18.94
CA LEU A 384 -0.03 -17.99 -20.03
C LEU A 384 1.21 -18.29 -20.88
N THR A 385 1.02 -18.41 -22.19
CA THR A 385 2.10 -18.65 -23.15
C THR A 385 2.31 -17.42 -24.04
N SER A 386 3.56 -16.95 -24.11
CA SER A 386 3.98 -15.83 -24.93
C SER A 386 4.17 -16.22 -26.41
N PRO A 387 4.18 -15.24 -27.34
CA PRO A 387 4.45 -15.48 -28.76
C PRO A 387 5.82 -16.11 -29.03
N MET A 388 6.79 -15.93 -28.12
CA MET A 388 8.13 -16.50 -28.23
C MET A 388 8.23 -17.91 -27.61
N GLY A 389 7.11 -18.47 -27.14
CA GLY A 389 6.99 -19.85 -26.67
C GLY A 389 7.24 -20.06 -25.17
N MET A 390 7.49 -18.99 -24.40
CA MET A 390 7.64 -19.10 -22.94
C MET A 390 6.27 -19.32 -22.31
N THR A 391 6.11 -20.36 -21.48
CA THR A 391 4.87 -20.62 -20.73
C THR A 391 5.11 -20.34 -19.25
N SER A 392 4.31 -19.46 -18.66
CA SER A 392 4.36 -19.13 -17.24
C SER A 392 3.09 -19.59 -16.55
N THR A 393 3.25 -20.30 -15.43
CA THR A 393 2.15 -20.61 -14.52
C THR A 393 1.80 -19.36 -13.73
N LEU A 394 0.60 -18.83 -13.95
CA LEU A 394 0.05 -17.67 -13.25
C LEU A 394 -0.66 -18.05 -11.94
N LEU A 395 -1.22 -19.25 -11.88
CA LEU A 395 -1.84 -19.78 -10.66
C LEU A 395 -1.53 -21.27 -10.56
N PHE A 396 -0.97 -21.67 -9.44
CA PHE A 396 -0.81 -23.07 -9.08
C PHE A 396 -2.08 -23.59 -8.38
N GLU A 397 -2.23 -24.91 -8.33
CA GLU A 397 -3.32 -25.52 -7.56
C GLU A 397 -3.18 -25.17 -6.07
N ARG A 398 -4.30 -24.86 -5.41
CA ARG A 398 -4.36 -24.53 -3.99
C ARG A 398 -5.37 -25.40 -3.27
N PRO A 399 -4.99 -26.63 -2.84
CA PRO A 399 -5.89 -27.62 -2.23
C PRO A 399 -6.74 -27.17 -1.03
N ARG A 400 -6.35 -26.06 -0.37
CA ARG A 400 -7.03 -25.46 0.80
C ARG A 400 -8.05 -24.39 0.41
N ASP A 401 -7.96 -23.83 -0.78
CA ASP A 401 -8.87 -22.81 -1.32
C ASP A 401 -10.20 -23.43 -1.77
N VAL A 402 -11.05 -23.74 -0.79
CA VAL A 402 -12.27 -24.55 -0.98
C VAL A 402 -13.58 -23.81 -0.71
N VAL A 403 -13.50 -22.57 -0.24
CA VAL A 403 -14.67 -21.79 0.19
C VAL A 403 -15.07 -20.79 -0.89
N SER A 404 -14.09 -20.17 -1.54
CA SER A 404 -14.31 -19.14 -2.55
C SER A 404 -14.47 -19.76 -3.95
N SER A 405 -15.10 -19.01 -4.85
CA SER A 405 -15.36 -19.45 -6.22
C SER A 405 -14.89 -18.48 -7.29
N ASN A 406 -14.49 -17.26 -6.94
CA ASN A 406 -14.28 -16.17 -7.88
C ASN A 406 -12.83 -15.64 -7.86
N PHE A 407 -12.38 -15.22 -9.04
CA PHE A 407 -11.42 -14.13 -9.20
C PHE A 407 -12.18 -13.02 -9.92
N ASP A 408 -12.19 -11.82 -9.35
CA ASP A 408 -12.86 -10.66 -9.93
C ASP A 408 -11.80 -9.63 -10.30
N ASP A 409 -11.62 -9.44 -11.61
CA ASP A 409 -10.66 -8.50 -12.17
C ASP A 409 -9.22 -8.65 -11.63
N TRP A 410 -8.84 -9.88 -11.25
CA TRP A 410 -7.57 -10.16 -10.60
C TRP A 410 -6.40 -10.09 -11.61
N PRO A 411 -5.38 -9.23 -11.38
CA PRO A 411 -4.31 -8.98 -12.34
C PRO A 411 -3.09 -9.89 -12.09
N PHE A 412 -3.16 -11.16 -12.49
CA PHE A 412 -2.03 -12.09 -12.34
C PHE A 412 -0.76 -11.57 -13.06
N LEU A 413 0.33 -11.35 -12.33
CA LEU A 413 1.59 -10.82 -12.85
C LEU A 413 2.57 -11.95 -13.22
N SER A 414 3.28 -11.76 -14.34
CA SER A 414 4.44 -12.58 -14.69
C SER A 414 5.60 -11.70 -15.16
N VAL A 415 6.77 -11.89 -14.55
CA VAL A 415 8.04 -11.28 -14.96
C VAL A 415 8.87 -12.20 -15.86
N HIS A 416 8.40 -13.42 -16.13
CA HIS A 416 9.16 -14.43 -16.87
C HIS A 416 9.44 -14.05 -18.33
N TYR A 417 8.63 -13.14 -18.88
CA TYR A 417 8.72 -12.67 -20.26
C TYR A 417 9.68 -11.48 -20.42
N TRP A 418 10.46 -11.12 -19.39
CA TRP A 418 11.30 -9.93 -19.41
C TRP A 418 12.29 -9.93 -20.60
N GLY A 419 12.17 -8.90 -21.43
CA GLY A 419 12.93 -8.68 -22.66
C GLY A 419 12.35 -9.35 -23.92
N GLU A 420 11.27 -10.14 -23.81
CA GLU A 420 10.57 -10.70 -24.97
C GLU A 420 9.79 -9.63 -25.75
N LYS A 421 9.33 -9.99 -26.94
CA LYS A 421 8.45 -9.15 -27.76
C LYS A 421 6.99 -9.33 -27.34
N ALA A 422 6.27 -8.22 -27.23
CA ALA A 422 4.83 -8.25 -26.94
C ALA A 422 3.99 -8.73 -28.13
N GLU A 423 4.38 -8.38 -29.35
CA GLU A 423 3.65 -8.69 -30.58
C GLU A 423 3.57 -10.20 -30.86
N GLY A 424 2.36 -10.65 -31.18
CA GLY A 424 2.05 -12.00 -31.64
C GLY A 424 0.90 -12.65 -30.88
N ARG A 425 0.82 -13.98 -30.96
CA ARG A 425 -0.25 -14.75 -30.34
C ARG A 425 0.06 -15.09 -28.88
N TRP A 426 -0.79 -14.63 -27.98
CA TRP A 426 -0.81 -15.04 -26.57
C TRP A 426 -1.87 -16.11 -26.34
N THR A 427 -1.54 -17.11 -25.53
CA THR A 427 -2.45 -18.23 -25.23
C THR A 427 -2.66 -18.34 -23.72
N LEU A 428 -3.92 -18.20 -23.28
CA LEU A 428 -4.36 -18.43 -21.91
C LEU A 428 -4.92 -19.85 -21.80
N GLN A 429 -4.44 -20.62 -20.83
CA GLN A 429 -4.94 -21.95 -20.51
C GLN A 429 -5.43 -21.98 -19.06
N ILE A 430 -6.69 -22.37 -18.88
CA ILE A 430 -7.30 -22.57 -17.55
C ILE A 430 -7.59 -24.07 -17.43
N ILE A 431 -6.96 -24.70 -16.44
CA ILE A 431 -6.98 -26.15 -16.25
C ILE A 431 -7.63 -26.48 -14.92
N ASN A 432 -8.60 -27.40 -14.92
CA ASN A 432 -9.10 -28.01 -13.69
C ASN A 432 -8.13 -29.12 -13.24
N SER A 433 -7.14 -28.77 -12.42
CA SER A 433 -6.07 -29.68 -11.98
C SER A 433 -6.33 -30.29 -10.60
N GLY A 434 -7.26 -29.75 -9.81
CA GLY A 434 -7.56 -30.26 -8.47
C GLY A 434 -8.42 -31.53 -8.46
N SER A 435 -8.12 -32.43 -7.52
CA SER A 435 -8.83 -33.72 -7.37
C SER A 435 -10.18 -33.62 -6.66
N ARG A 436 -10.55 -32.43 -6.14
CA ARG A 436 -11.84 -32.22 -5.46
C ARG A 436 -12.98 -32.20 -6.47
N ARG A 437 -14.13 -32.76 -6.08
CA ARG A 437 -15.32 -32.81 -6.94
C ARG A 437 -15.82 -31.40 -7.25
N VAL A 438 -16.01 -31.14 -8.53
CA VAL A 438 -16.64 -29.92 -9.07
C VAL A 438 -18.10 -30.25 -9.36
N SER A 439 -19.03 -29.53 -8.74
CA SER A 439 -20.48 -29.79 -8.87
C SER A 439 -21.10 -29.08 -10.07
N GLN A 440 -20.52 -27.97 -10.52
CA GLN A 440 -21.00 -27.18 -11.65
C GLN A 440 -19.82 -26.71 -12.50
N PRO A 441 -19.98 -26.62 -13.83
CA PRO A 441 -18.99 -26.00 -14.70
C PRO A 441 -18.71 -24.55 -14.29
N GLY A 442 -17.45 -24.13 -14.37
CA GLY A 442 -17.08 -22.74 -14.17
C GLY A 442 -17.26 -21.90 -15.43
N ILE A 443 -17.04 -20.60 -15.31
CA ILE A 443 -17.12 -19.63 -16.41
C ILE A 443 -15.96 -18.65 -16.31
N LEU A 444 -15.20 -18.50 -17.39
CA LEU A 444 -14.36 -17.33 -17.65
C LEU A 444 -15.27 -16.24 -18.20
N LYS A 445 -15.52 -15.17 -17.43
CA LYS A 445 -16.40 -14.06 -17.81
C LYS A 445 -15.68 -13.07 -18.71
N LYS A 446 -14.48 -12.65 -18.29
CA LYS A 446 -13.65 -11.69 -19.03
C LYS A 446 -12.16 -11.88 -18.79
N TRP A 447 -11.34 -11.47 -19.75
CA TRP A 447 -9.90 -11.36 -19.56
C TRP A 447 -9.25 -10.31 -20.47
N GLN A 448 -8.13 -9.75 -20.01
CA GLN A 448 -7.33 -8.74 -20.70
C GLN A 448 -5.84 -8.93 -20.38
N LEU A 449 -4.98 -8.63 -21.35
CA LEU A 449 -3.53 -8.56 -21.16
C LEU A 449 -3.08 -7.10 -21.06
N ILE A 450 -2.22 -6.82 -20.08
CA ILE A 450 -1.58 -5.52 -19.89
C ILE A 450 -0.08 -5.73 -19.97
N PHE A 451 0.55 -5.10 -20.95
CA PHE A 451 1.98 -5.18 -21.22
C PHE A 451 2.66 -3.90 -20.73
N TYR A 452 3.68 -4.05 -19.90
CA TYR A 452 4.55 -2.97 -19.48
C TYR A 452 5.91 -3.15 -20.15
N GLY A 453 6.52 -2.06 -20.58
CA GLY A 453 7.85 -2.14 -21.18
C GLY A 453 8.25 -0.88 -21.93
N THR A 454 9.09 -1.05 -22.94
CA THR A 454 9.67 0.07 -23.70
C THR A 454 9.55 -0.14 -25.21
N ALA A 455 9.43 0.98 -25.95
CA ALA A 455 9.45 0.97 -27.41
C ALA A 455 10.87 0.84 -28.00
N THR A 456 11.88 1.33 -27.29
CA THR A 456 13.30 1.28 -27.71
C THR A 456 14.09 0.36 -26.80
N SER A 457 15.25 -0.12 -27.27
CA SER A 457 16.10 -1.02 -26.49
C SER A 457 16.42 -0.39 -25.12
N PRO A 458 16.07 -1.06 -24.01
CA PRO A 458 16.24 -0.50 -22.66
C PRO A 458 17.70 -0.51 -22.22
N ILE A 459 18.50 -1.49 -22.68
CA ILE A 459 19.89 -1.63 -22.24
C ILE A 459 20.78 -0.64 -23.00
N ARG A 460 21.32 0.34 -22.28
CA ARG A 460 22.33 1.29 -22.74
C ARG A 460 23.42 1.41 -21.68
N LEU A 461 24.67 1.19 -22.07
CA LEU A 461 25.81 1.30 -21.17
C LEU A 461 26.60 2.57 -21.51
N ARG A 462 27.10 3.27 -20.47
CA ARG A 462 27.96 4.44 -20.66
C ARG A 462 29.24 3.99 -21.36
N SER A 463 29.45 4.43 -22.60
CA SER A 463 30.70 4.18 -23.32
C SER A 463 31.81 4.90 -22.56
N HIS A 464 32.82 4.16 -22.09
CA HIS A 464 34.08 4.80 -21.68
C HIS A 464 34.59 5.61 -22.87
N GLY A 465 34.85 6.90 -22.63
CA GLY A 465 35.28 7.85 -23.65
C GLY A 465 36.33 7.23 -24.57
N GLY A 466 35.90 6.90 -25.79
CA GLY A 466 36.78 6.44 -26.84
C GLY A 466 37.66 7.60 -27.26
N VAL A 467 38.95 7.51 -26.93
CA VAL A 467 39.98 8.14 -27.75
C VAL A 467 39.79 7.56 -29.15
N SER A 468 39.40 8.44 -30.06
CA SER A 468 39.19 8.19 -31.48
C SER A 468 40.42 7.58 -32.15
N PHE A 469 40.27 6.46 -32.87
CA PHE A 469 40.87 6.26 -34.20
C PHE A 469 40.00 5.30 -35.05
N PRO A 470 39.98 5.46 -36.39
CA PRO A 470 38.86 5.07 -37.25
C PRO A 470 38.95 3.66 -37.88
N SER A 471 37.79 3.18 -38.33
CA SER A 471 37.53 2.02 -39.21
C SER A 471 38.31 2.12 -40.56
N ALA A 472 38.61 1.08 -41.34
CA ALA A 472 37.73 -0.03 -41.75
C ALA A 472 38.44 -1.18 -42.54
N SER A 473 37.83 -2.38 -42.45
CA SER A 473 37.49 -3.38 -43.49
C SER A 473 38.49 -3.89 -44.55
N VAL A 474 38.53 -5.22 -44.76
CA VAL A 474 38.11 -5.91 -46.02
C VAL A 474 37.65 -7.37 -45.76
N GLN A 475 36.40 -7.60 -46.18
CA GLN A 475 35.70 -8.77 -46.79
C GLN A 475 35.81 -10.22 -46.28
N GLN A 476 34.60 -10.78 -46.19
CA GLN A 476 34.18 -12.17 -45.99
C GLN A 476 34.68 -13.13 -47.10
N PRO A 477 34.65 -14.45 -46.83
CA PRO A 477 33.48 -15.20 -47.29
C PRO A 477 32.89 -16.18 -46.25
N VAL A 478 31.56 -16.22 -46.20
CA VAL A 478 30.68 -17.39 -46.04
C VAL A 478 30.85 -18.31 -44.82
N ALA A 479 29.82 -18.25 -43.96
CA ALA A 479 29.17 -19.32 -43.18
C ALA A 479 29.89 -20.02 -42.01
N GLN A 480 29.06 -20.32 -41.00
CA GLN A 480 29.21 -21.25 -39.87
C GLN A 480 29.61 -20.62 -38.51
N GLY A 481 28.68 -20.70 -37.53
CA GLY A 481 29.03 -20.78 -36.10
C GLY A 481 29.75 -22.11 -35.81
N PRO A 482 30.10 -22.50 -34.56
CA PRO A 482 29.62 -22.10 -33.23
C PRO A 482 30.78 -21.57 -32.34
N PHE A 483 30.67 -21.35 -31.02
CA PHE A 483 31.06 -22.25 -29.92
C PHE A 483 30.64 -21.59 -28.59
N MET A 484 29.78 -22.19 -27.76
CA MET A 484 30.05 -23.28 -26.80
C MET A 484 31.11 -22.95 -25.73
N PHE A 485 30.61 -22.85 -24.49
CA PHE A 485 31.35 -22.76 -23.24
C PHE A 485 31.97 -24.12 -22.84
N PRO A 486 33.17 -24.17 -22.23
CA PRO A 486 33.79 -25.42 -21.80
C PRO A 486 33.21 -25.93 -20.48
N GLN A 487 32.83 -27.21 -20.45
CA GLN A 487 32.60 -27.98 -19.22
C GLN A 487 33.94 -28.44 -18.63
N THR A 488 34.04 -28.50 -17.30
CA THR A 488 35.11 -29.26 -16.62
C THR A 488 34.52 -30.24 -15.61
N SER A 489 35.03 -31.46 -15.67
CA SER A 489 34.72 -32.63 -14.86
C SER A 489 35.56 -32.71 -13.59
N ALA A 490 35.00 -33.35 -12.55
CA ALA A 490 35.56 -33.58 -11.22
C ALA A 490 36.68 -34.67 -11.16
N PRO A 491 37.38 -34.89 -10.02
CA PRO A 491 38.83 -35.20 -9.94
C PRO A 491 39.23 -36.65 -9.57
N SER A 492 40.53 -36.97 -9.68
CA SER A 492 41.42 -37.75 -8.74
C SER A 492 42.82 -38.06 -9.39
N PRO A 493 43.92 -38.43 -8.69
CA PRO A 493 44.84 -37.50 -8.00
C PRO A 493 46.37 -37.69 -8.25
N ALA A 494 47.15 -36.60 -8.07
CA ALA A 494 48.54 -36.47 -7.56
C ALA A 494 49.76 -37.12 -8.32
N PRO A 495 51.05 -36.72 -8.07
CA PRO A 495 51.61 -35.52 -7.41
C PRO A 495 52.80 -34.81 -8.15
N ALA A 496 53.21 -33.66 -7.59
CA ALA A 496 54.59 -33.15 -7.39
C ALA A 496 55.33 -32.26 -8.43
N GLU A 497 55.88 -31.16 -7.88
CA GLU A 497 57.06 -30.33 -8.30
C GLU A 497 56.91 -29.41 -9.54
N SER A 498 57.50 -28.21 -9.67
CA SER A 498 58.24 -27.23 -8.83
C SER A 498 58.55 -25.98 -9.71
N GLY A 499 58.65 -24.77 -9.11
CA GLY A 499 59.31 -23.53 -9.64
C GLY A 499 58.70 -22.86 -10.91
N GLY A 500 58.73 -21.55 -11.17
CA GLY A 500 59.45 -20.39 -10.64
C GLY A 500 60.00 -19.51 -11.79
N PHE A 501 59.68 -18.20 -11.79
CA PHE A 501 60.44 -17.03 -12.33
C PHE A 501 60.27 -16.46 -13.78
N TYR A 502 59.92 -15.15 -13.83
CA TYR A 502 60.33 -13.97 -14.69
C TYR A 502 60.48 -14.12 -16.23
N GLY A 503 60.19 -13.17 -17.14
CA GLY A 503 59.87 -11.73 -17.17
C GLY A 503 60.38 -11.14 -18.52
N GLY A 504 59.85 -9.99 -19.02
CA GLY A 504 60.59 -9.10 -19.97
C GLY A 504 59.97 -8.77 -21.34
N SER A 505 60.15 -7.50 -21.76
CA SER A 505 59.43 -6.68 -22.77
C SER A 505 60.08 -6.54 -24.18
N GLY A 506 59.37 -5.82 -25.09
CA GLY A 506 59.91 -5.01 -26.24
C GLY A 506 59.48 -5.51 -27.64
N ASP A 507 58.67 -4.83 -28.46
CA ASP A 507 58.74 -3.52 -29.16
C ASP A 507 58.96 -3.67 -30.71
N ILE A 508 58.51 -2.66 -31.48
CA ILE A 508 59.01 -2.16 -32.79
C ILE A 508 58.07 -2.25 -34.04
N PHE A 509 57.87 -1.06 -34.64
CA PHE A 509 56.99 -0.56 -35.73
C PHE A 509 57.45 -0.79 -37.20
N SER A 510 56.54 -0.51 -38.18
CA SER A 510 56.69 0.24 -39.48
C SER A 510 56.00 -0.47 -40.69
N ASN A 511 55.39 0.10 -41.75
CA ASN A 511 55.29 1.46 -42.32
C ASN A 511 54.15 1.62 -43.41
N GLY A 512 53.94 2.85 -43.94
CA GLY A 512 52.87 3.41 -44.84
C GLY A 512 52.61 2.80 -46.25
N GLY A 513 51.73 3.30 -47.14
CA GLY A 513 50.96 4.55 -47.28
C GLY A 513 50.19 4.69 -48.63
N TYR A 514 49.29 5.69 -48.72
CA TYR A 514 48.80 6.51 -49.87
C TYR A 514 47.75 6.06 -50.96
N GLN A 515 46.70 6.91 -51.06
CA GLN A 515 46.07 7.57 -52.26
C GLN A 515 44.72 7.12 -52.92
N ASN A 516 43.76 8.08 -52.86
CA ASN A 516 42.84 8.62 -53.90
C ASN A 516 41.42 8.06 -54.23
N PHE A 517 40.44 8.99 -54.13
CA PHE A 517 39.02 9.09 -54.57
C PHE A 517 38.84 9.11 -56.13
N PRO A 518 37.63 9.03 -56.77
CA PRO A 518 36.34 9.68 -56.38
C PRO A 518 34.96 9.04 -56.74
N ASN A 519 33.94 9.54 -56.01
CA ASN A 519 32.52 9.84 -56.32
C ASN A 519 31.78 9.24 -57.52
N ILE A 520 30.54 8.77 -57.27
CA ILE A 520 29.30 9.16 -57.97
C ILE A 520 28.12 9.25 -56.97
N TYR A 521 27.41 10.38 -57.03
CA TYR A 521 26.18 10.82 -56.31
C TYR A 521 24.92 10.05 -56.82
N THR A 522 23.70 10.11 -56.26
CA THR A 522 22.79 11.25 -55.93
C THR A 522 21.48 10.61 -55.37
N ALA A 523 20.90 11.04 -54.24
CA ALA A 523 19.97 12.19 -54.01
C ALA A 523 18.53 11.92 -54.53
N ALA A 524 17.40 12.44 -54.02
CA ALA A 524 16.98 13.48 -53.04
C ALA A 524 15.51 13.14 -52.66
N GLY A 525 14.81 13.65 -51.64
CA GLY A 525 14.75 15.00 -51.06
C GLY A 525 13.59 15.81 -51.65
N SER A 526 12.77 16.44 -50.81
CA SER A 526 11.99 17.67 -51.09
C SER A 526 11.28 18.17 -49.83
N ASP A 527 10.98 19.47 -49.68
CA ASP A 527 11.84 20.65 -49.67
C ASP A 527 11.07 21.81 -49.01
N MET A 528 11.81 22.86 -48.65
CA MET A 528 11.41 24.12 -48.01
C MET A 528 10.95 25.16 -49.05
N GLN A 529 10.07 26.11 -48.68
CA GLN A 529 9.61 27.19 -49.57
C GLN A 529 10.10 28.57 -49.13
N VAL A 530 10.57 29.35 -50.13
CA VAL A 530 11.20 30.68 -50.06
C VAL A 530 10.20 31.79 -50.44
N SER A 531 10.42 33.03 -50.00
CA SER A 531 9.90 34.23 -50.67
C SER A 531 11.02 35.26 -50.88
N LEU A 532 11.06 35.83 -52.09
CA LEU A 532 12.08 36.71 -52.68
C LEU A 532 11.89 38.20 -52.35
N ALA A 533 12.96 38.99 -52.53
CA ALA A 533 13.00 40.46 -52.46
C ALA A 533 12.39 41.18 -53.68
N PRO A 534 12.20 42.52 -53.61
CA PRO A 534 12.74 43.38 -54.66
C PRO A 534 13.46 44.64 -54.15
N LEU A 535 14.32 45.17 -55.04
CA LEU A 535 15.12 46.39 -54.94
C LEU A 535 14.29 47.66 -54.74
N ASP A 536 14.78 48.64 -53.96
CA ASP A 536 14.85 50.02 -54.44
C ASP A 536 15.89 50.90 -53.72
N SER A 537 16.22 51.99 -54.40
CA SER A 537 17.48 52.73 -54.38
C SER A 537 17.53 53.91 -53.38
N ASN A 538 18.77 54.36 -53.10
CA ASN A 538 19.18 55.69 -52.58
C ASN A 538 18.86 55.95 -51.08
N ASN A 539 19.79 56.43 -50.24
CA ASN A 539 20.68 57.54 -50.48
C ASN A 539 21.88 57.51 -49.51
N LYS A 540 23.05 57.92 -50.03
CA LYS A 540 24.29 58.17 -49.28
C LYS A 540 24.15 59.42 -48.43
N SER A 541 24.75 59.40 -47.24
CA SER A 541 25.82 60.33 -46.84
C SER A 541 26.54 59.73 -45.63
N THR A 542 27.70 59.08 -45.76
CA THR A 542 29.05 59.69 -45.75
C THR A 542 29.19 60.92 -44.87
N SER A 543 29.85 60.76 -43.74
CA SER A 543 31.05 61.54 -43.39
C SER A 543 31.69 60.97 -42.12
N TYR A 544 33.00 60.92 -41.93
CA TYR A 544 34.21 61.06 -42.75
C TYR A 544 35.31 60.72 -41.71
N GLN A 545 36.39 60.06 -42.16
CA GLN A 545 37.76 60.15 -41.60
C GLN A 545 38.01 59.57 -40.19
N GLU A 546 39.17 58.98 -39.87
CA GLU A 546 40.42 58.76 -40.60
C GLU A 546 41.31 57.78 -39.82
N ASN A 547 42.19 57.11 -40.57
CA ASN A 547 43.58 56.79 -40.27
C ASN A 547 43.97 55.95 -39.04
N LEU A 548 44.22 54.66 -39.34
CA LEU A 548 45.53 53.98 -39.35
C LEU A 548 46.64 54.31 -38.31
N MET A 549 47.14 53.20 -37.74
CA MET A 549 48.47 52.90 -37.18
C MET A 549 48.78 53.52 -35.81
N SER A 550 49.38 52.84 -34.82
CA SER A 550 50.25 51.65 -34.80
C SER A 550 50.49 51.25 -33.33
N ALA A 551 50.65 49.96 -33.05
CA ALA A 551 51.71 49.39 -32.18
C ALA A 551 51.36 47.94 -31.82
N GLU A 552 52.23 47.03 -32.25
CA GLU A 552 52.33 45.65 -31.77
C GLU A 552 52.78 45.65 -30.29
N GLU A 553 52.21 44.77 -29.47
CA GLU A 553 52.92 43.64 -28.83
C GLU A 553 52.07 42.92 -27.75
N SER A 554 51.93 41.61 -27.97
CA SER A 554 51.95 40.45 -27.05
C SER A 554 51.28 40.44 -25.66
N ASN A 555 50.44 39.40 -25.50
CA ASN A 555 50.14 38.58 -24.31
C ASN A 555 49.19 39.10 -23.21
N GLY A 556 48.04 38.41 -23.10
CA GLY A 556 47.42 38.06 -21.81
C GLY A 556 46.00 38.59 -21.56
N GLY A 557 45.01 37.70 -21.61
CA GLY A 557 43.71 37.85 -20.92
C GLY A 557 42.73 38.87 -21.48
N GLY A 558 41.81 38.44 -22.35
CA GLY A 558 40.70 39.28 -22.82
C GLY A 558 39.68 39.60 -21.72
N LEU A 559 39.86 40.73 -21.04
CA LEU A 559 38.81 41.40 -20.26
C LEU A 559 37.77 41.98 -21.23
N LYS A 560 36.63 41.29 -21.38
CA LYS A 560 35.48 41.80 -22.15
C LYS A 560 34.91 43.05 -21.45
N LYS A 561 34.92 44.21 -22.12
CA LYS A 561 34.28 45.45 -21.63
C LYS A 561 32.75 45.29 -21.62
N VAL A 562 32.13 45.64 -20.50
CA VAL A 562 30.67 45.67 -20.32
C VAL A 562 30.08 46.89 -21.05
N SER A 563 29.10 46.67 -21.91
CA SER A 563 28.32 47.68 -22.65
C SER A 563 27.04 48.03 -21.88
N HIS A 564 26.52 49.25 -22.07
CA HIS A 564 25.23 49.72 -21.53
C HIS A 564 24.10 49.75 -22.57
N ILE A 565 24.38 49.38 -23.83
CA ILE A 565 23.36 49.18 -24.88
C ILE A 565 23.14 47.68 -24.99
N CYS A 566 22.12 47.20 -24.28
CA CYS A 566 21.86 45.80 -24.03
C CYS A 566 20.47 45.38 -24.49
N ASP A 567 20.30 44.08 -24.66
CA ASP A 567 18.97 43.51 -24.86
C ASP A 567 18.03 43.91 -23.70
N PRO A 568 16.74 44.20 -23.96
CA PRO A 568 15.78 44.60 -22.92
C PRO A 568 15.61 43.61 -21.77
N GLU A 569 15.98 42.34 -22.00
CA GLU A 569 15.95 41.26 -21.03
C GLU A 569 17.25 41.14 -20.22
N CYS A 570 18.25 42.00 -20.43
CA CYS A 570 19.43 42.13 -19.56
C CYS A 570 19.13 43.03 -18.35
N ASP A 571 19.71 42.71 -17.20
CA ASP A 571 19.55 43.51 -15.98
C ASP A 571 20.47 44.76 -15.94
N SER A 572 20.47 45.48 -14.81
CA SER A 572 21.27 46.70 -14.65
C SER A 572 22.79 46.47 -14.56
N GLN A 573 23.27 45.22 -14.53
CA GLN A 573 24.70 44.89 -14.51
C GLN A 573 25.35 44.97 -15.91
N GLY A 574 24.55 45.13 -16.97
CA GLY A 574 25.01 45.36 -18.34
C GLY A 574 25.15 44.08 -19.18
N CYS A 575 25.82 44.18 -20.32
CA CYS A 575 25.91 43.10 -21.31
C CYS A 575 27.25 43.14 -22.06
N TYR A 576 27.64 42.02 -22.63
CA TYR A 576 28.78 41.89 -23.53
C TYR A 576 28.40 42.09 -25.01
N GLY A 577 27.11 42.35 -25.30
CA GLY A 577 26.57 42.62 -26.63
C GLY A 577 25.04 42.73 -26.64
N GLN A 578 24.44 42.97 -27.81
CA GLN A 578 22.99 43.27 -27.96
C GLN A 578 22.08 42.03 -28.05
N SER A 579 22.65 40.82 -27.94
CA SER A 579 21.87 39.58 -27.95
C SER A 579 21.33 39.25 -26.55
N PRO A 580 20.12 38.65 -26.43
CA PRO A 580 19.63 38.06 -25.18
C PRO A 580 20.60 37.03 -24.57
N SER A 581 21.51 36.47 -25.37
CA SER A 581 22.54 35.52 -24.93
C SER A 581 23.86 36.15 -24.45
N GLN A 582 23.94 37.48 -24.46
CA GLN A 582 25.14 38.24 -24.14
C GLN A 582 24.94 39.15 -22.92
N CYS A 583 23.88 38.94 -22.13
CA CYS A 583 23.67 39.63 -20.87
C CYS A 583 24.67 39.17 -19.80
N VAL A 584 25.11 40.10 -18.93
CA VAL A 584 25.87 39.76 -17.72
C VAL A 584 24.96 39.01 -16.73
N ALA A 585 23.72 39.49 -16.58
CA ALA A 585 22.64 38.82 -15.85
C ALA A 585 21.27 39.15 -16.48
N CYS A 586 20.30 38.26 -16.26
CA CYS A 586 18.96 38.38 -16.83
C CYS A 586 18.03 39.20 -15.94
N LYS A 587 17.21 40.04 -16.56
CA LYS A 587 16.19 40.85 -15.91
C LYS A 587 15.04 40.00 -15.33
N HIS A 588 14.64 38.95 -16.04
CA HIS A 588 13.56 38.05 -15.63
C HIS A 588 14.09 36.62 -15.42
N TYR A 589 14.24 35.83 -16.49
CA TYR A 589 14.67 34.44 -16.39
C TYR A 589 15.80 34.09 -17.35
N LYS A 590 16.67 33.16 -16.95
CA LYS A 590 17.71 32.58 -17.81
C LYS A 590 17.27 31.20 -18.32
N LEU A 591 17.24 31.01 -19.64
CA LEU A 591 17.06 29.72 -20.29
C LEU A 591 18.34 29.41 -21.08
N ASP A 592 19.04 28.36 -20.67
CA ASP A 592 20.40 28.05 -21.12
C ASP A 592 21.35 29.25 -21.00
N ASN A 593 21.72 29.87 -22.11
CA ASN A 593 22.58 31.05 -22.16
C ASN A 593 21.82 32.34 -22.54
N ALA A 594 20.50 32.30 -22.72
CA ALA A 594 19.69 33.45 -23.14
C ALA A 594 18.74 33.93 -22.04
N CYS A 595 18.52 35.24 -21.98
CA CYS A 595 17.53 35.85 -21.11
C CYS A 595 16.15 35.86 -21.78
N VAL A 596 15.12 35.46 -21.04
CA VAL A 596 13.73 35.37 -21.49
C VAL A 596 12.80 36.04 -20.48
N SER A 597 11.74 36.67 -20.98
CA SER A 597 10.75 37.36 -20.15
C SER A 597 9.80 36.39 -19.43
N ARG A 598 9.59 35.19 -19.99
CA ARG A 598 8.84 34.07 -19.39
C ARG A 598 9.48 32.74 -19.80
N CYS A 599 9.39 31.75 -18.92
CA CYS A 599 9.82 30.40 -19.25
C CYS A 599 8.89 29.79 -20.32
N PRO A 600 9.44 29.20 -21.40
CA PRO A 600 8.64 28.56 -22.44
C PRO A 600 7.95 27.28 -21.93
N PRO A 601 6.96 26.75 -22.67
CA PRO A 601 6.38 25.43 -22.40
C PRO A 601 7.46 24.36 -22.20
N ARG A 602 7.18 23.35 -21.37
CA ARG A 602 8.14 22.40 -20.81
C ARG A 602 9.16 22.97 -19.83
N SER A 603 9.00 24.22 -19.38
CA SER A 603 9.82 24.79 -18.32
C SER A 603 9.04 25.71 -17.38
N PHE A 604 9.54 25.87 -16.16
CA PHE A 604 8.98 26.74 -15.12
C PHE A 604 10.09 27.57 -14.44
N PRO A 605 9.77 28.69 -13.80
CA PRO A 605 10.76 29.54 -13.14
C PRO A 605 11.25 28.92 -11.83
N SER A 606 12.57 28.76 -11.67
CA SER A 606 13.18 28.36 -10.39
C SER A 606 13.46 29.54 -9.46
N GLN A 607 13.66 29.23 -8.18
CA GLN A 607 14.05 30.19 -7.14
C GLN A 607 15.33 30.99 -7.50
N GLY A 608 16.18 30.48 -8.40
CA GLY A 608 17.41 31.14 -8.86
C GLY A 608 17.27 32.09 -10.06
N GLY A 609 16.06 32.31 -10.60
CA GLY A 609 15.86 33.13 -11.81
C GLY A 609 16.26 32.42 -13.11
N SER A 610 16.27 31.09 -13.12
CA SER A 610 16.49 30.26 -14.31
C SER A 610 15.26 29.42 -14.62
N CYS A 611 15.00 29.13 -15.89
CA CYS A 611 13.94 28.22 -16.31
C CYS A 611 14.39 26.77 -16.15
N TRP A 612 13.68 25.99 -15.34
CA TRP A 612 13.92 24.57 -15.12
C TRP A 612 12.90 23.74 -15.89
N PRO A 613 13.27 22.54 -16.36
CA PRO A 613 12.35 21.70 -17.11
C PRO A 613 11.19 21.23 -16.23
N CYS A 614 9.99 21.17 -16.81
CA CYS A 614 8.85 20.50 -16.22
C CYS A 614 9.07 18.99 -16.14
N HIS A 615 8.29 18.29 -15.31
CA HIS A 615 8.16 16.85 -15.42
C HIS A 615 7.74 16.44 -16.85
N GLU A 616 8.23 15.29 -17.33
CA GLU A 616 8.09 14.87 -18.74
C GLU A 616 6.64 14.71 -19.22
N SER A 617 5.73 14.42 -18.29
CA SER A 617 4.29 14.30 -18.55
C SER A 617 3.56 15.64 -18.56
N CYS A 618 4.19 16.74 -18.16
CA CYS A 618 3.62 18.08 -18.26
C CYS A 618 4.02 18.76 -19.58
N GLU A 619 3.07 19.49 -20.18
CA GLU A 619 3.34 20.44 -21.25
C GLU A 619 3.64 21.84 -20.68
N THR A 620 2.91 22.24 -19.64
CA THR A 620 3.21 23.43 -18.83
C THR A 620 3.11 23.06 -17.37
N CYS A 621 3.93 23.67 -16.52
CA CYS A 621 4.00 23.35 -15.10
C CYS A 621 4.28 24.61 -14.27
N ALA A 622 3.90 24.55 -12.99
CA ALA A 622 4.21 25.57 -11.99
C ALA A 622 5.43 25.18 -11.13
N GLY A 623 5.97 23.98 -11.32
CA GLY A 623 7.02 23.37 -10.50
C GLY A 623 7.64 22.15 -11.19
N ALA A 624 8.70 21.61 -10.60
CA ALA A 624 9.44 20.47 -11.17
C ALA A 624 8.70 19.13 -11.04
N GLY A 625 7.79 19.02 -10.07
CA GLY A 625 7.06 17.79 -9.77
C GLY A 625 5.98 17.47 -10.81
N GLN A 626 5.60 16.19 -10.89
CA GLN A 626 4.51 15.74 -11.76
C GLN A 626 3.15 16.27 -11.30
N ASP A 627 3.00 16.58 -10.01
CA ASP A 627 1.85 17.20 -9.35
C ASP A 627 1.76 18.72 -9.60
N SER A 628 2.79 19.29 -10.23
CA SER A 628 2.85 20.69 -10.63
C SER A 628 2.41 20.93 -12.07
N CYS A 629 1.86 19.94 -12.78
CA CYS A 629 1.46 20.14 -14.18
C CYS A 629 0.23 21.05 -14.28
N VAL A 630 0.36 22.16 -15.00
CA VAL A 630 -0.78 23.03 -15.34
C VAL A 630 -1.53 22.43 -16.53
N THR A 631 -0.80 21.96 -17.55
CA THR A 631 -1.33 21.22 -18.71
C THR A 631 -0.48 19.99 -18.99
N CYS A 632 -1.10 18.96 -19.54
CA CYS A 632 -0.42 17.69 -19.84
C CYS A 632 0.20 17.65 -21.23
N ALA A 633 1.31 16.93 -21.32
CA ALA A 633 1.94 16.53 -22.56
C ALA A 633 0.95 15.74 -23.46
N PRO A 634 1.16 15.69 -24.78
CA PRO A 634 0.37 14.85 -25.66
C PRO A 634 0.30 13.39 -25.15
N ALA A 635 -0.88 12.75 -25.28
CA ALA A 635 -1.23 11.43 -24.72
C ALA A 635 -1.19 11.28 -23.19
N HIS A 636 -1.10 12.38 -22.45
CA HIS A 636 -1.32 12.37 -21.01
C HIS A 636 -2.62 13.12 -20.70
N MET A 637 -3.36 12.60 -19.73
CA MET A 637 -4.58 13.18 -19.20
C MET A 637 -4.31 13.73 -17.82
N ARG A 638 -4.94 14.87 -17.52
CA ARG A 638 -4.76 15.55 -16.24
C ARG A 638 -5.69 14.97 -15.20
N LEU A 639 -5.16 14.44 -14.10
CA LEU A 639 -5.96 14.19 -12.91
C LEU A 639 -6.39 15.53 -12.34
N SER A 640 -7.70 15.79 -12.33
CA SER A 640 -8.30 17.10 -12.07
C SER A 640 -8.01 17.66 -10.66
N ASP A 641 -7.90 16.79 -9.67
CA ASP A 641 -7.66 17.12 -8.26
C ASP A 641 -6.17 17.09 -7.86
N LEU A 642 -5.36 16.24 -8.51
CA LEU A 642 -3.93 16.09 -8.21
C LEU A 642 -3.01 16.89 -9.15
N SER A 643 -3.52 17.39 -10.29
CA SER A 643 -2.74 17.95 -11.40
C SER A 643 -1.58 17.09 -11.88
N VAL A 644 -1.70 15.78 -11.68
CA VAL A 644 -0.76 14.79 -12.21
C VAL A 644 -1.19 14.44 -13.62
N CYS A 645 -0.25 14.47 -14.54
CA CYS A 645 -0.48 14.02 -15.91
C CYS A 645 -0.15 12.54 -16.02
N LEU A 646 -1.17 11.70 -16.23
CA LEU A 646 -1.04 10.26 -16.40
C LEU A 646 -1.49 9.86 -17.80
N GLN A 647 -0.87 8.84 -18.38
CA GLN A 647 -1.33 8.30 -19.67
C GLN A 647 -2.71 7.64 -19.56
N GLN A 648 -3.13 7.25 -18.36
CA GLN A 648 -4.44 6.67 -18.11
C GLN A 648 -4.98 7.07 -16.74
N CYS A 649 -6.30 7.23 -16.66
CA CYS A 649 -6.99 7.48 -15.41
C CYS A 649 -6.89 6.25 -14.49
N PRO A 650 -6.49 6.44 -13.21
CA PRO A 650 -6.51 5.36 -12.24
C PRO A 650 -7.95 4.95 -11.91
N GLU A 651 -8.12 3.79 -11.29
CA GLU A 651 -9.42 3.39 -10.74
C GLU A 651 -9.92 4.42 -9.71
N GLY A 652 -11.23 4.62 -9.63
CA GLY A 652 -11.86 5.74 -8.93
C GLY A 652 -11.95 7.03 -9.74
N TYR A 653 -11.55 7.03 -11.02
CA TYR A 653 -11.69 8.16 -11.94
C TYR A 653 -12.31 7.71 -13.26
N TYR A 654 -13.20 8.53 -13.82
CA TYR A 654 -13.63 8.35 -15.21
C TYR A 654 -12.79 9.20 -16.16
N GLU A 655 -12.66 8.68 -17.37
CA GLU A 655 -11.92 9.32 -18.45
C GLU A 655 -12.81 10.31 -19.21
N ASN A 656 -12.49 11.60 -19.11
CA ASN A 656 -13.09 12.63 -19.94
C ASN A 656 -12.19 12.91 -21.16
N THR A 657 -12.53 12.27 -22.28
CA THR A 657 -11.79 12.37 -23.54
C THR A 657 -11.88 13.74 -24.20
N GLU A 658 -12.96 14.51 -23.96
CA GLU A 658 -13.13 15.86 -24.52
C GLU A 658 -12.19 16.88 -23.86
N GLN A 659 -12.02 16.78 -22.54
CA GLN A 659 -11.17 17.69 -21.76
C GLN A 659 -9.77 17.13 -21.49
N LYS A 660 -9.48 15.91 -21.93
CA LYS A 660 -8.24 15.16 -21.64
C LYS A 660 -7.93 15.14 -20.15
N SER A 661 -8.94 14.80 -19.34
CA SER A 661 -8.84 14.83 -17.89
C SER A 661 -9.44 13.59 -17.24
N CYS A 662 -8.89 13.22 -16.10
CA CYS A 662 -9.40 12.19 -15.23
C CYS A 662 -10.17 12.87 -14.10
N ILE A 663 -11.45 12.58 -14.02
CA ILE A 663 -12.35 13.21 -13.05
C ILE A 663 -12.74 12.16 -12.03
N PRO A 664 -12.59 12.44 -10.72
CA PRO A 664 -12.88 11.46 -9.69
C PRO A 664 -14.36 11.06 -9.72
N CYS A 665 -14.60 9.77 -9.51
CA CYS A 665 -15.95 9.24 -9.31
C CYS A 665 -16.63 9.88 -8.10
N GLN A 666 -17.95 9.81 -8.05
CA GLN A 666 -18.69 10.25 -6.87
C GLN A 666 -18.25 9.48 -5.62
N PRO A 667 -18.37 10.07 -4.42
CA PRO A 667 -18.04 9.38 -3.18
C PRO A 667 -18.75 8.03 -3.07
N ASN A 668 -18.08 7.04 -2.49
CA ASN A 668 -18.54 5.65 -2.33
C ASN A 668 -18.50 4.80 -3.61
N CYS A 669 -18.05 5.37 -4.73
CA CYS A 669 -17.91 4.69 -6.00
C CYS A 669 -16.45 4.31 -6.26
N GLY A 670 -16.18 3.00 -6.35
CA GLY A 670 -14.84 2.47 -6.62
C GLY A 670 -14.44 2.58 -8.10
N SER A 671 -15.41 2.49 -9.02
CA SER A 671 -15.20 2.76 -10.45
C SER A 671 -16.46 3.34 -11.09
N CYS A 672 -16.30 4.26 -12.04
CA CYS A 672 -17.39 4.90 -12.76
C CYS A 672 -17.05 5.03 -14.25
N GLN A 673 -18.08 5.11 -15.08
CA GLN A 673 -17.97 5.19 -16.54
C GLN A 673 -18.82 6.30 -17.11
N ASP A 674 -18.33 7.00 -18.14
CA ASP A 674 -18.98 8.11 -18.87
C ASP A 674 -19.21 9.39 -18.03
N ARG A 675 -19.59 9.26 -16.76
CA ARG A 675 -19.85 10.36 -15.82
C ARG A 675 -19.48 9.94 -14.39
N PRO A 676 -19.20 10.89 -13.48
CA PRO A 676 -18.79 10.55 -12.13
C PRO A 676 -19.94 9.98 -11.28
N ASP A 677 -21.20 10.20 -11.65
CA ASP A 677 -22.41 9.68 -10.99
C ASP A 677 -22.89 8.33 -11.54
N HIS A 678 -22.23 7.79 -12.56
CA HIS A 678 -22.58 6.52 -13.18
C HIS A 678 -21.58 5.44 -12.73
N CYS A 679 -21.88 4.89 -11.56
CA CYS A 679 -21.00 3.96 -10.88
C CYS A 679 -21.10 2.54 -11.46
N THR A 680 -19.96 1.93 -11.73
CA THR A 680 -19.82 0.55 -12.22
C THR A 680 -19.38 -0.42 -11.12
N SER A 681 -18.77 0.06 -10.04
CA SER A 681 -18.49 -0.72 -8.83
C SER A 681 -18.41 0.17 -7.59
N CYS A 682 -18.79 -0.35 -6.44
CA CYS A 682 -18.80 0.40 -5.19
C CYS A 682 -17.55 0.16 -4.34
N ASP A 683 -17.25 1.11 -3.45
CA ASP A 683 -16.25 0.91 -2.40
C ASP A 683 -16.68 -0.23 -1.47
N HIS A 684 -15.69 -0.94 -0.88
CA HIS A 684 -15.91 -2.18 -0.11
C HIS A 684 -17.08 -2.08 0.88
N HIS A 685 -17.93 -3.11 0.90
CA HIS A 685 -19.13 -3.28 1.75
C HIS A 685 -20.36 -2.44 1.37
N LEU A 686 -20.39 -1.88 0.16
CA LEU A 686 -21.56 -1.22 -0.40
C LEU A 686 -22.12 -2.00 -1.58
N VAL A 687 -23.43 -1.85 -1.81
CA VAL A 687 -24.14 -2.54 -2.88
C VAL A 687 -24.45 -1.60 -4.03
N LEU A 688 -24.27 -2.09 -5.25
CA LEU A 688 -24.56 -1.38 -6.49
C LEU A 688 -26.03 -1.58 -6.89
N TYR A 689 -26.76 -0.48 -7.03
CA TYR A 689 -28.13 -0.47 -7.54
C TYR A 689 -28.37 0.79 -8.37
N ASP A 690 -28.89 0.63 -9.59
CA ASP A 690 -29.19 1.74 -10.51
C ASP A 690 -27.98 2.69 -10.72
N ASN A 691 -26.80 2.10 -10.92
CA ASN A 691 -25.50 2.79 -11.07
C ASN A 691 -25.11 3.69 -9.89
N LYS A 692 -25.64 3.41 -8.68
CA LYS A 692 -25.32 4.10 -7.44
C LYS A 692 -25.01 3.13 -6.32
N CYS A 693 -24.17 3.59 -5.39
CA CYS A 693 -23.74 2.81 -4.25
C CYS A 693 -24.63 3.10 -3.05
N HIS A 694 -25.16 2.03 -2.47
CA HIS A 694 -26.05 2.08 -1.32
C HIS A 694 -25.46 1.27 -0.16
N ALA A 695 -25.80 1.65 1.07
CA ALA A 695 -25.37 0.92 2.27
C ALA A 695 -26.03 -0.46 2.39
N ALA A 696 -27.18 -0.63 1.77
CA ALA A 696 -27.96 -1.87 1.74
C ALA A 696 -28.93 -1.84 0.56
N CYS A 697 -29.39 -3.01 0.14
CA CYS A 697 -30.31 -3.12 -0.98
C CYS A 697 -31.68 -2.48 -0.65
N PRO A 698 -32.29 -1.74 -1.60
CA PRO A 698 -33.61 -1.15 -1.44
C PRO A 698 -34.72 -2.17 -1.11
N ALA A 699 -35.87 -1.68 -0.64
CA ALA A 699 -37.01 -2.55 -0.32
C ALA A 699 -37.46 -3.40 -1.53
N ASN A 700 -37.88 -4.64 -1.28
CA ASN A 700 -38.20 -5.67 -2.29
C ASN A 700 -37.00 -6.14 -3.13
N THR A 701 -35.76 -5.86 -2.70
CA THR A 701 -34.57 -6.40 -3.34
C THR A 701 -33.70 -7.12 -2.32
N TYR A 702 -32.83 -8.01 -2.79
CA TYR A 702 -31.85 -8.74 -1.99
C TYR A 702 -30.46 -8.54 -2.56
N GLU A 703 -29.47 -8.65 -1.68
CA GLU A 703 -28.06 -8.54 -2.04
C GLU A 703 -27.57 -9.83 -2.71
N THR A 704 -26.96 -9.67 -3.88
CA THR A 704 -26.33 -10.76 -4.62
C THR A 704 -24.89 -10.96 -4.17
N GLN A 705 -24.28 -12.10 -4.53
CA GLN A 705 -22.87 -12.38 -4.21
C GLN A 705 -21.88 -11.41 -4.88
N ASP A 706 -22.32 -10.71 -5.93
CA ASP A 706 -21.54 -9.72 -6.67
C ASP A 706 -21.74 -8.28 -6.11
N TYR A 707 -22.27 -8.15 -4.88
CA TYR A 707 -22.63 -6.85 -4.26
C TYR A 707 -23.62 -6.02 -5.10
N GLY A 708 -24.48 -6.68 -5.87
CA GLY A 708 -25.58 -6.05 -6.60
C GLY A 708 -26.92 -6.23 -5.87
N CYS A 709 -27.95 -5.50 -6.30
CA CYS A 709 -29.31 -5.67 -5.77
C CYS A 709 -30.27 -6.19 -6.85
N GLU A 710 -30.91 -7.32 -6.57
CA GLU A 710 -31.92 -7.94 -7.43
C GLU A 710 -33.29 -8.02 -6.78
N ALA A 711 -34.36 -8.03 -7.58
CA ALA A 711 -35.72 -8.06 -7.07
C ALA A 711 -36.10 -9.40 -6.42
N CYS A 712 -36.81 -9.31 -5.29
CA CYS A 712 -37.46 -10.45 -4.66
C CYS A 712 -38.61 -11.00 -5.51
N HIS A 713 -38.95 -12.28 -5.28
CA HIS A 713 -40.18 -12.85 -5.83
C HIS A 713 -41.42 -12.01 -5.43
N ALA A 714 -42.40 -11.89 -6.32
CA ALA A 714 -43.54 -10.97 -6.17
C ALA A 714 -44.44 -11.25 -4.95
N SER A 715 -44.31 -12.42 -4.31
CA SER A 715 -45.01 -12.77 -3.08
C SER A 715 -44.28 -12.32 -1.80
N CYS A 716 -42.97 -12.10 -1.88
CA CYS A 716 -42.13 -11.70 -0.75
C CYS A 716 -42.13 -10.18 -0.58
N ASP A 717 -42.04 -9.73 0.66
CA ASP A 717 -41.77 -8.34 1.04
C ASP A 717 -40.26 -8.16 1.28
N GLN A 718 -39.64 -9.10 2.00
CA GLN A 718 -38.19 -9.28 2.09
C GLN A 718 -37.82 -10.71 1.68
N CYS A 719 -36.64 -10.88 1.08
CA CYS A 719 -36.15 -12.17 0.63
C CYS A 719 -34.64 -12.28 0.83
N SER A 720 -34.14 -13.51 0.87
CA SER A 720 -32.71 -13.84 0.87
C SER A 720 -32.25 -14.38 -0.50
N GLY A 721 -33.11 -14.30 -1.51
CA GLY A 721 -32.86 -14.83 -2.84
C GLY A 721 -34.05 -14.65 -3.79
N PRO A 722 -33.89 -15.04 -5.07
CA PRO A 722 -34.86 -14.71 -6.12
C PRO A 722 -36.08 -15.64 -6.13
N ASN A 723 -35.96 -16.82 -5.52
CA ASN A 723 -36.99 -17.87 -5.58
C ASN A 723 -38.14 -17.62 -4.61
N GLU A 724 -39.31 -18.19 -4.94
CA GLU A 724 -40.51 -18.15 -4.09
C GLU A 724 -40.33 -18.80 -2.70
N THR A 725 -39.33 -19.67 -2.55
CA THR A 725 -38.96 -20.36 -1.29
C THR A 725 -37.99 -19.59 -0.42
N HIS A 726 -37.48 -18.45 -0.88
CA HIS A 726 -36.49 -17.63 -0.17
C HIS A 726 -37.12 -16.36 0.43
N CYS A 727 -38.43 -16.37 0.70
CA CYS A 727 -39.08 -15.25 1.38
C CYS A 727 -38.71 -15.23 2.86
N VAL A 728 -38.23 -14.08 3.34
CA VAL A 728 -38.00 -13.79 4.77
C VAL A 728 -39.28 -13.23 5.40
N SER A 729 -40.01 -12.39 4.66
CA SER A 729 -41.32 -11.88 5.06
C SER A 729 -42.27 -11.83 3.86
N CYS A 730 -43.57 -11.96 4.14
CA CYS A 730 -44.61 -11.96 3.12
C CYS A 730 -45.29 -10.60 2.99
N ARG A 731 -45.71 -10.27 1.76
CA ARG A 731 -46.54 -9.09 1.48
C ARG A 731 -47.86 -9.15 2.25
N ALA A 732 -48.46 -7.98 2.46
CA ALA A 732 -49.69 -7.85 3.24
C ALA A 732 -50.81 -8.78 2.72
N GLY A 733 -51.41 -9.56 3.64
CA GLY A 733 -52.48 -10.52 3.33
C GLY A 733 -52.02 -11.97 3.11
N ARG A 734 -50.70 -12.23 3.08
CA ARG A 734 -50.12 -13.57 2.94
C ARG A 734 -49.47 -14.08 4.23
N PHE A 735 -49.29 -15.40 4.31
CA PHE A 735 -48.71 -16.11 5.44
C PHE A 735 -47.47 -16.90 5.01
N SER A 736 -46.40 -16.87 5.82
CA SER A 736 -45.18 -17.65 5.56
C SER A 736 -45.38 -19.12 5.95
N LEU A 737 -44.96 -20.03 5.07
CA LEU A 737 -44.92 -21.47 5.27
C LEU A 737 -43.65 -22.03 4.59
N ASN A 738 -42.70 -22.53 5.38
CA ASN A 738 -41.43 -23.10 4.89
C ASN A 738 -40.69 -22.22 3.86
N GLY A 739 -40.64 -20.90 4.09
CA GLY A 739 -39.97 -19.94 3.19
C GLY A 739 -40.80 -19.49 1.99
N THR A 740 -42.03 -20.00 1.82
CA THR A 740 -42.98 -19.57 0.77
C THR A 740 -44.12 -18.74 1.34
N CYS A 741 -44.67 -17.82 0.55
CA CYS A 741 -45.76 -16.95 0.96
C CYS A 741 -47.09 -17.35 0.31
N VAL A 742 -48.00 -17.91 1.12
CA VAL A 742 -49.31 -18.42 0.69
C VAL A 742 -50.46 -17.48 1.06
N ASP A 743 -51.52 -17.45 0.25
CA ASP A 743 -52.72 -16.63 0.52
C ASP A 743 -53.61 -17.25 1.62
N ALA A 744 -53.61 -18.57 1.77
CA ALA A 744 -54.31 -19.31 2.81
C ALA A 744 -53.48 -20.52 3.29
N CYS A 745 -53.53 -20.83 4.59
CA CYS A 745 -52.83 -21.98 5.13
C CYS A 745 -53.52 -23.29 4.71
N PRO A 746 -52.75 -24.33 4.33
CA PRO A 746 -53.30 -25.63 3.93
C PRO A 746 -53.88 -26.41 5.11
N ASP A 747 -54.64 -27.47 4.83
CA ASP A 747 -55.18 -28.38 5.85
C ASP A 747 -54.06 -28.91 6.77
N GLY A 748 -54.37 -29.07 8.05
CA GLY A 748 -53.37 -29.35 9.09
C GLY A 748 -52.57 -28.14 9.57
N TYR A 749 -52.84 -26.93 9.05
CA TYR A 749 -52.25 -25.66 9.50
C TYR A 749 -53.33 -24.59 9.74
N TYR A 750 -53.05 -23.61 10.60
CA TYR A 750 -53.89 -22.43 10.80
C TYR A 750 -53.08 -21.13 10.69
N ALA A 751 -53.75 -20.07 10.24
CA ALA A 751 -53.14 -18.76 10.08
C ALA A 751 -53.01 -18.02 11.42
N ASP A 752 -51.78 -17.72 11.84
CA ASP A 752 -51.50 -16.82 12.97
C ASP A 752 -51.35 -15.38 12.44
N LYS A 753 -52.40 -14.57 12.64
CA LYS A 753 -52.42 -13.16 12.18
C LYS A 753 -51.37 -12.27 12.85
N LYS A 754 -50.84 -12.66 14.01
CA LYS A 754 -49.80 -11.90 14.72
C LYS A 754 -48.41 -12.24 14.20
N ARG A 755 -48.14 -13.52 13.90
CA ARG A 755 -46.87 -13.99 13.32
C ARG A 755 -46.80 -13.85 11.79
N LYS A 756 -47.96 -13.73 11.13
CA LYS A 756 -48.10 -13.82 9.66
C LYS A 756 -47.49 -15.13 9.11
N GLU A 757 -47.72 -16.23 9.83
CA GLU A 757 -47.21 -17.57 9.51
C GLU A 757 -48.32 -18.62 9.61
N CYS A 758 -48.13 -19.73 8.90
CA CYS A 758 -48.96 -20.92 9.03
C CYS A 758 -48.39 -21.85 10.10
N LEU A 759 -49.14 -22.03 11.19
CA LEU A 759 -48.75 -22.91 12.30
C LEU A 759 -49.45 -24.26 12.20
N LYS A 760 -48.73 -25.34 12.46
CA LYS A 760 -49.27 -26.71 12.42
C LYS A 760 -50.33 -26.92 13.51
N CYS A 761 -51.37 -27.67 13.19
CA CYS A 761 -52.37 -28.11 14.15
C CYS A 761 -51.77 -29.03 15.22
N ALA A 762 -52.44 -29.13 16.37
CA ALA A 762 -52.05 -30.06 17.44
C ALA A 762 -52.07 -31.53 16.96
N PRO A 763 -51.27 -32.43 17.56
CA PRO A 763 -51.25 -33.85 17.21
C PRO A 763 -52.66 -34.47 17.16
N GLY A 764 -52.92 -35.29 16.13
CA GLY A 764 -54.22 -35.93 15.92
C GLY A 764 -55.32 -35.03 15.33
N CYS A 765 -55.04 -33.75 15.05
CA CYS A 765 -55.99 -32.81 14.46
C CYS A 765 -55.76 -32.61 12.96
N SER A 766 -56.80 -32.83 12.13
CA SER A 766 -56.75 -32.62 10.67
C SER A 766 -57.12 -31.18 10.29
N LEU A 767 -58.06 -30.55 11.00
CA LEU A 767 -58.47 -29.16 10.77
C LEU A 767 -58.54 -28.39 12.08
N CYS A 768 -57.86 -27.24 12.18
CA CYS A 768 -57.85 -26.41 13.38
C CYS A 768 -58.07 -24.91 13.08
N ALA A 769 -58.64 -24.21 14.05
CA ALA A 769 -58.86 -22.76 14.03
C ALA A 769 -57.76 -21.99 14.77
N SER A 770 -57.76 -20.65 14.62
CA SER A 770 -56.82 -19.76 15.31
C SER A 770 -56.76 -20.03 16.82
N GLY A 771 -55.55 -20.27 17.34
CA GLY A 771 -55.32 -20.63 18.75
C GLY A 771 -55.14 -22.14 18.99
N GLY A 772 -55.01 -22.95 17.94
CA GLY A 772 -54.77 -24.40 18.04
C GLY A 772 -56.00 -25.20 18.48
N VAL A 773 -57.20 -24.61 18.37
CA VAL A 773 -58.47 -25.28 18.67
C VAL A 773 -58.77 -26.26 17.54
N CYS A 774 -58.85 -27.55 17.86
CA CYS A 774 -59.15 -28.54 16.85
C CYS A 774 -60.65 -28.55 16.51
N LEU A 775 -60.95 -28.53 15.21
CA LEU A 775 -62.31 -28.62 14.66
C LEU A 775 -62.62 -30.04 14.20
N GLU A 776 -61.63 -30.72 13.61
CA GLU A 776 -61.76 -32.09 13.08
C GLU A 776 -60.51 -32.92 13.40
N CYS A 777 -60.71 -34.15 13.87
CA CYS A 777 -59.62 -35.06 14.23
C CYS A 777 -59.28 -36.01 13.07
N ALA A 778 -58.03 -36.46 13.02
CA ALA A 778 -57.58 -37.49 12.08
C ALA A 778 -58.20 -38.86 12.38
N ASP A 779 -58.12 -39.79 11.43
CA ASP A 779 -58.65 -41.15 11.60
C ASP A 779 -58.06 -41.82 12.86
N GLN A 780 -58.92 -42.47 13.67
CA GLN A 780 -58.62 -43.05 14.99
C GLN A 780 -58.46 -42.05 16.16
N TRP A 781 -58.88 -40.80 15.98
CA TRP A 781 -58.90 -39.80 17.04
C TRP A 781 -60.31 -39.25 17.29
N VAL A 782 -60.63 -38.94 18.55
CA VAL A 782 -61.92 -38.42 18.98
C VAL A 782 -61.75 -37.09 19.69
N LEU A 783 -62.57 -36.10 19.32
CA LEU A 783 -62.54 -34.77 19.91
C LEU A 783 -63.13 -34.78 21.33
N ASN A 784 -62.33 -34.40 22.31
CA ASN A 784 -62.77 -34.24 23.70
C ASN A 784 -63.50 -32.88 23.89
N ARG A 785 -64.25 -32.72 24.98
CA ARG A 785 -64.97 -31.50 25.40
C ARG A 785 -64.09 -30.23 25.53
N LYS A 786 -62.76 -30.40 25.54
CA LYS A 786 -61.78 -29.30 25.53
C LYS A 786 -61.24 -28.98 24.12
N ASN A 787 -61.89 -29.49 23.06
CA ASN A 787 -61.51 -29.33 21.65
C ASN A 787 -60.07 -29.78 21.35
N LYS A 788 -59.64 -30.88 21.98
CA LYS A 788 -58.39 -31.60 21.72
C LYS A 788 -58.71 -33.01 21.24
N CYS A 789 -57.96 -33.49 20.26
CA CYS A 789 -58.07 -34.87 19.79
C CYS A 789 -57.37 -35.81 20.78
N LEU A 790 -58.03 -36.90 21.13
CA LEU A 790 -57.44 -38.01 21.87
C LEU A 790 -57.57 -39.30 21.06
N PRO A 791 -56.64 -40.25 21.17
CA PRO A 791 -56.77 -41.56 20.53
C PRO A 791 -58.10 -42.22 20.93
N LYS A 792 -58.73 -42.91 19.97
CA LYS A 792 -59.98 -43.66 20.19
C LYS A 792 -59.81 -44.64 21.36
N ASP A 793 -60.85 -44.78 22.19
CA ASP A 793 -60.87 -45.65 23.38
C ASP A 793 -59.94 -45.28 24.56
N SER A 794 -59.23 -44.15 24.47
CA SER A 794 -58.45 -43.55 25.58
C SER A 794 -59.24 -43.33 26.88
N HIS A 795 -60.56 -43.13 26.79
CA HIS A 795 -61.45 -42.95 27.93
C HIS A 795 -61.65 -44.22 28.77
N LEU A 796 -61.26 -45.39 28.27
CA LEU A 796 -61.30 -46.67 28.99
C LEU A 796 -60.11 -46.85 29.94
N CYS A 797 -59.06 -46.03 29.81
CA CYS A 797 -57.85 -46.10 30.61
C CYS A 797 -57.77 -44.97 31.65
N SER A 798 -57.09 -45.24 32.77
CA SER A 798 -56.84 -44.25 33.82
C SER A 798 -55.72 -43.28 33.41
N SER A 799 -55.64 -42.11 34.09
CA SER A 799 -54.56 -41.14 33.87
C SER A 799 -53.18 -41.80 34.00
N GLY A 800 -52.32 -41.61 33.00
CA GLY A 800 -50.98 -42.24 32.93
C GLY A 800 -50.92 -43.58 32.19
N GLN A 801 -51.98 -43.99 31.49
CA GLN A 801 -52.03 -45.20 30.67
C GLN A 801 -52.52 -44.92 29.24
N TYR A 802 -52.06 -45.71 28.27
CA TYR A 802 -52.53 -45.70 26.89
C TYR A 802 -53.24 -47.02 26.53
N TRP A 803 -54.14 -46.96 25.55
CA TRP A 803 -54.93 -48.10 25.10
C TRP A 803 -54.20 -48.85 23.97
N GLU A 804 -53.84 -50.10 24.22
CA GLU A 804 -53.35 -51.05 23.20
C GLU A 804 -54.28 -52.26 23.22
N ASP A 805 -55.23 -52.31 22.30
CA ASP A 805 -56.36 -53.25 22.29
C ASP A 805 -55.94 -54.69 22.67
N PRO A 806 -56.48 -55.31 23.76
CA PRO A 806 -57.56 -54.85 24.64
C PRO A 806 -57.09 -54.40 26.04
N ARG A 807 -55.86 -53.90 26.20
CA ARG A 807 -55.24 -53.61 27.51
C ARG A 807 -54.80 -52.15 27.65
N CYS A 808 -54.96 -51.62 28.87
CA CYS A 808 -54.34 -50.35 29.25
C CYS A 808 -52.92 -50.60 29.74
N LEU A 809 -51.93 -50.01 29.08
CA LEU A 809 -50.52 -50.10 29.45
C LEU A 809 -50.03 -48.76 30.01
N PRO A 810 -49.09 -48.77 30.98
CA PRO A 810 -48.55 -47.54 31.54
C PRO A 810 -47.75 -46.77 30.49
N CYS A 811 -47.83 -45.44 30.56
CA CYS A 811 -47.00 -44.55 29.78
C CYS A 811 -45.51 -44.68 30.14
N HIS A 812 -44.64 -44.22 29.24
CA HIS A 812 -43.22 -44.05 29.57
C HIS A 812 -43.07 -43.17 30.83
N PRO A 813 -42.15 -43.46 31.76
CA PRO A 813 -42.02 -42.73 33.03
C PRO A 813 -41.78 -41.22 32.90
N SER A 814 -41.38 -40.75 31.72
CA SER A 814 -41.18 -39.33 31.43
C SER A 814 -42.47 -38.59 31.06
N CYS A 815 -43.59 -39.28 30.81
CA CYS A 815 -44.87 -38.70 30.40
C CYS A 815 -45.89 -38.78 31.54
N ASP A 816 -46.75 -37.76 31.68
CA ASP A 816 -47.91 -37.79 32.59
C ASP A 816 -49.14 -38.40 31.90
N SER A 817 -49.27 -38.16 30.58
CA SER A 817 -50.21 -38.85 29.70
C SER A 817 -49.55 -39.11 28.35
N CYS A 818 -49.91 -40.19 27.66
CA CYS A 818 -49.28 -40.59 26.40
C CYS A 818 -50.29 -41.24 25.43
N GLU A 819 -49.89 -41.36 24.17
CA GLU A 819 -50.60 -42.13 23.15
C GLU A 819 -49.95 -43.50 22.85
N GLY A 820 -48.74 -43.73 23.37
CA GLY A 820 -47.95 -44.93 23.11
C GLY A 820 -46.85 -45.17 24.16
N PRO A 821 -46.07 -46.26 24.02
CA PRO A 821 -45.06 -46.67 24.99
C PRO A 821 -43.78 -45.83 24.99
N SER A 822 -43.52 -45.05 23.94
CA SER A 822 -42.24 -44.36 23.78
C SER A 822 -42.16 -43.08 24.59
N SER A 823 -40.94 -42.67 24.91
CA SER A 823 -40.63 -41.33 25.44
C SER A 823 -40.99 -40.18 24.47
N SER A 824 -41.32 -40.51 23.22
CA SER A 824 -41.77 -39.60 22.16
C SER A 824 -43.29 -39.59 21.95
N ASP A 825 -44.06 -40.28 22.79
CA ASP A 825 -45.51 -40.40 22.63
C ASP A 825 -46.26 -39.64 23.74
N CYS A 826 -45.61 -38.67 24.38
CA CYS A 826 -46.18 -37.90 25.47
C CYS A 826 -47.20 -36.87 24.97
N LEU A 827 -48.38 -36.86 25.59
CA LEU A 827 -49.43 -35.84 25.40
C LEU A 827 -49.39 -34.75 26.49
N SER A 828 -48.78 -35.04 27.66
CA SER A 828 -48.52 -34.08 28.74
C SER A 828 -47.36 -34.55 29.62
N CYS A 829 -46.77 -33.62 30.39
CA CYS A 829 -45.52 -33.85 31.13
C CYS A 829 -45.69 -33.59 32.64
N PRO A 830 -45.01 -34.37 33.50
CA PRO A 830 -45.00 -34.13 34.94
C PRO A 830 -44.13 -32.91 35.27
N SER A 831 -44.58 -32.05 36.19
CA SER A 831 -43.82 -30.86 36.62
C SER A 831 -42.47 -31.27 37.27
N PRO A 832 -41.32 -30.68 36.89
CA PRO A 832 -41.13 -29.44 36.12
C PRO A 832 -40.84 -29.62 34.61
N LEU A 833 -41.08 -30.81 34.03
CA LEU A 833 -40.80 -31.08 32.62
C LEU A 833 -41.77 -30.35 31.68
N LEU A 834 -41.24 -29.91 30.54
CA LEU A 834 -41.92 -29.12 29.51
C LEU A 834 -42.25 -29.99 28.30
N LEU A 835 -43.46 -29.84 27.76
CA LEU A 835 -43.87 -30.56 26.55
C LEU A 835 -43.37 -29.84 25.29
N GLN A 836 -42.59 -30.52 24.46
CA GLN A 836 -42.18 -30.07 23.13
C GLN A 836 -42.57 -31.13 22.09
N GLY A 837 -43.55 -30.81 21.24
CA GLY A 837 -44.14 -31.79 20.33
C GLY A 837 -44.83 -32.90 21.12
N SER A 838 -44.25 -34.10 21.10
CA SER A 838 -44.71 -35.28 21.82
C SER A 838 -43.67 -35.82 22.83
N ARG A 839 -42.72 -34.97 23.27
CA ARG A 839 -41.65 -35.34 24.21
C ARG A 839 -41.58 -34.40 25.40
N CYS A 840 -41.22 -34.92 26.57
CA CYS A 840 -41.00 -34.14 27.78
C CYS A 840 -39.52 -33.83 27.99
N LEU A 841 -39.17 -32.55 28.18
CA LEU A 841 -37.80 -32.04 28.29
C LEU A 841 -37.63 -31.16 29.54
N GLU A 842 -36.42 -31.07 30.09
CA GLU A 842 -36.13 -30.18 31.22
C GLU A 842 -36.07 -28.70 30.81
N ARG A 843 -35.69 -28.42 29.55
CA ARG A 843 -35.59 -27.09 28.95
C ARG A 843 -36.02 -27.19 27.48
N CYS A 844 -36.59 -26.12 26.94
CA CYS A 844 -36.88 -26.04 25.51
C CYS A 844 -35.59 -26.05 24.70
N LEU A 845 -35.59 -26.75 23.56
CA LEU A 845 -34.47 -26.74 22.62
C LEU A 845 -34.42 -25.40 21.85
N ASP A 846 -33.28 -25.14 21.22
CA ASP A 846 -33.10 -24.00 20.33
C ASP A 846 -34.20 -23.97 19.26
N GLY A 847 -34.66 -22.76 18.92
CA GLY A 847 -35.84 -22.54 18.08
C GLY A 847 -37.18 -22.60 18.81
N PHE A 848 -37.21 -22.77 20.14
CA PHE A 848 -38.44 -22.78 20.95
C PHE A 848 -38.30 -21.91 22.22
N PHE A 849 -39.42 -21.35 22.68
CA PHE A 849 -39.50 -20.60 23.94
C PHE A 849 -40.60 -21.16 24.85
N LEU A 850 -40.47 -20.90 26.17
CA LEU A 850 -41.41 -21.37 27.17
C LEU A 850 -42.67 -20.49 27.20
N GLU A 851 -43.83 -21.09 26.92
CA GLU A 851 -45.14 -20.45 27.08
C GLU A 851 -46.07 -21.42 27.84
N GLN A 852 -46.45 -21.07 29.08
CA GLN A 852 -47.40 -21.83 29.90
C GLN A 852 -47.06 -23.33 30.10
N GLY A 853 -45.78 -23.67 30.34
CA GLY A 853 -45.33 -25.06 30.58
C GLY A 853 -45.14 -25.89 29.30
N MET A 854 -45.26 -25.27 28.12
CA MET A 854 -45.02 -25.89 26.82
C MET A 854 -43.93 -25.12 26.05
N CYS A 855 -43.20 -25.84 25.21
CA CYS A 855 -42.22 -25.25 24.31
C CYS A 855 -42.90 -24.92 22.97
N VAL A 856 -43.02 -23.63 22.68
CA VAL A 856 -43.65 -23.10 21.46
C VAL A 856 -42.56 -22.65 20.50
N PRO A 857 -42.67 -22.94 19.18
CA PRO A 857 -41.64 -22.55 18.22
C PRO A 857 -41.50 -21.02 18.13
N CYS A 858 -40.26 -20.59 17.91
CA CYS A 858 -39.90 -19.25 17.52
C CYS A 858 -40.38 -18.94 16.09
N LEU A 859 -40.33 -17.65 15.72
CA LEU A 859 -40.56 -17.21 14.33
C LEU A 859 -39.56 -17.90 13.39
N HIS A 860 -39.93 -18.22 12.15
CA HIS A 860 -39.06 -19.01 11.24
C HIS A 860 -37.72 -18.34 10.92
N THR A 861 -37.63 -17.01 11.08
CA THR A 861 -36.42 -16.21 10.88
C THR A 861 -35.49 -16.20 12.11
N CYS A 862 -35.84 -16.90 13.18
CA CYS A 862 -35.23 -16.79 14.50
C CYS A 862 -34.74 -18.14 15.04
N THR A 863 -33.49 -18.19 15.51
CA THR A 863 -32.90 -19.37 16.15
C THR A 863 -33.10 -19.39 17.66
N HIS A 864 -33.15 -18.21 18.31
CA HIS A 864 -33.46 -18.09 19.74
C HIS A 864 -34.40 -16.92 20.00
N CYS A 865 -35.46 -17.16 20.76
CA CYS A 865 -36.45 -16.14 21.09
C CYS A 865 -36.86 -16.19 22.57
N LEU A 866 -37.23 -15.04 23.12
CA LEU A 866 -37.73 -14.93 24.50
C LEU A 866 -39.27 -14.92 24.56
N ALA A 867 -39.90 -14.53 23.45
CA ALA A 867 -41.35 -14.48 23.34
C ALA A 867 -41.78 -14.64 21.88
N ARG A 868 -43.09 -14.71 21.69
CA ARG A 868 -43.79 -14.92 20.41
C ARG A 868 -43.29 -14.08 19.23
N THR A 869 -42.86 -12.85 19.48
CA THR A 869 -42.38 -11.88 18.46
C THR A 869 -41.07 -11.21 18.88
N ASN A 870 -40.36 -11.77 19.86
CA ASN A 870 -39.12 -11.19 20.38
C ASN A 870 -37.98 -12.17 20.15
N CYS A 871 -37.32 -12.00 19.02
CA CYS A 871 -36.13 -12.73 18.65
C CYS A 871 -34.90 -12.14 19.34
N THR A 872 -34.02 -13.01 19.83
CA THR A 872 -32.72 -12.62 20.39
C THR A 872 -31.55 -13.03 19.52
N GLN A 873 -31.77 -13.95 18.57
CA GLN A 873 -30.75 -14.36 17.61
C GLN A 873 -31.42 -14.85 16.31
N CYS A 874 -30.99 -14.26 15.19
CA CYS A 874 -31.55 -14.56 13.89
C CYS A 874 -30.95 -15.80 13.24
N ALA A 875 -31.66 -16.37 12.27
CA ALA A 875 -31.11 -17.36 11.36
C ALA A 875 -29.94 -16.78 10.55
N SER A 876 -29.03 -17.66 10.10
CA SER A 876 -27.82 -17.27 9.37
C SER A 876 -28.14 -16.40 8.16
N GLY A 877 -27.47 -15.25 8.04
CA GLY A 877 -27.68 -14.29 6.94
C GLY A 877 -28.78 -13.24 7.18
N LEU A 878 -29.39 -13.19 8.37
CA LEU A 878 -30.35 -12.15 8.76
C LEU A 878 -29.80 -11.27 9.89
N HIS A 879 -30.28 -10.03 9.96
CA HIS A 879 -29.83 -9.04 10.93
C HIS A 879 -30.89 -8.75 11.99
N LEU A 880 -30.50 -8.80 13.26
CA LEU A 880 -31.37 -8.53 14.39
C LEU A 880 -31.55 -7.01 14.59
N GLN A 881 -32.80 -6.56 14.57
CA GLN A 881 -33.17 -5.18 14.85
C GLN A 881 -34.45 -5.14 15.69
N ASN A 882 -34.37 -4.55 16.90
CA ASN A 882 -35.52 -4.37 17.81
C ASN A 882 -36.34 -5.66 18.11
N GLY A 883 -35.71 -6.83 18.10
CA GLY A 883 -36.38 -8.11 18.34
C GLY A 883 -36.99 -8.78 17.10
N GLU A 884 -36.77 -8.21 15.91
CA GLU A 884 -37.16 -8.78 14.62
C GLU A 884 -35.90 -9.02 13.75
N CYS A 885 -36.01 -9.99 12.83
CA CYS A 885 -34.92 -10.36 11.92
C CYS A 885 -35.24 -9.85 10.53
N HIS A 886 -34.32 -9.06 9.97
CA HIS A 886 -34.47 -8.43 8.66
C HIS A 886 -33.40 -8.94 7.69
N SER A 887 -33.70 -8.93 6.39
CA SER A 887 -32.70 -9.22 5.35
C SER A 887 -31.63 -8.13 5.23
N SER A 888 -31.95 -6.90 5.60
CA SER A 888 -31.03 -5.76 5.64
C SER A 888 -31.41 -4.79 6.75
N CYS A 889 -30.43 -4.04 7.27
CA CYS A 889 -30.70 -3.05 8.31
C CYS A 889 -31.50 -1.86 7.78
N ALA A 890 -32.39 -1.32 8.62
CA ALA A 890 -33.17 -0.14 8.25
C ALA A 890 -32.28 1.09 8.00
N PRO A 891 -32.72 2.07 7.18
CA PRO A 891 -31.99 3.32 6.99
C PRO A 891 -31.59 3.98 8.32
N GLY A 892 -30.35 4.43 8.43
CA GLY A 892 -29.76 4.97 9.65
C GLY A 892 -29.16 3.90 10.59
N TYR A 893 -29.08 2.65 10.14
CA TYR A 893 -28.42 1.56 10.85
C TYR A 893 -27.48 0.80 9.90
N TYR A 894 -26.41 0.21 10.45
CA TYR A 894 -25.47 -0.66 9.75
C TYR A 894 -25.41 -2.02 10.46
N SER A 895 -25.01 -3.07 9.74
CA SER A 895 -24.86 -4.41 10.31
C SER A 895 -23.51 -4.55 11.02
N ASP A 896 -23.53 -4.83 12.31
CA ASP A 896 -22.36 -5.25 13.09
C ASP A 896 -22.59 -6.68 13.60
N ARG A 897 -21.84 -7.64 13.04
CA ARG A 897 -21.91 -9.07 13.42
C ARG A 897 -23.34 -9.64 13.49
N GLY A 898 -24.20 -9.26 12.54
CA GLY A 898 -25.60 -9.72 12.48
C GLY A 898 -26.57 -8.94 13.37
N VAL A 899 -26.17 -7.81 13.95
CA VAL A 899 -27.02 -6.90 14.73
C VAL A 899 -27.01 -5.52 14.09
N CYS A 900 -28.19 -4.92 13.90
CA CYS A 900 -28.29 -3.58 13.34
C CYS A 900 -28.00 -2.50 14.39
N THR A 901 -26.91 -1.78 14.20
CA THR A 901 -26.44 -0.70 15.08
C THR A 901 -26.65 0.66 14.41
N LYS A 902 -26.93 1.72 15.18
CA LYS A 902 -27.20 3.05 14.62
C LYS A 902 -25.96 3.66 13.98
N CYS A 903 -26.17 4.36 12.87
CA CYS A 903 -25.19 5.24 12.26
C CYS A 903 -24.84 6.43 13.15
N TYR A 904 -23.70 7.06 12.84
CA TYR A 904 -23.36 8.37 13.41
C TYR A 904 -24.43 9.42 13.06
N LEU A 905 -24.70 10.37 13.98
CA LEU A 905 -25.88 11.25 13.94
C LEU A 905 -25.96 12.15 12.69
N SER A 906 -24.82 12.48 12.07
CA SER A 906 -24.79 13.28 10.84
C SER A 906 -25.04 12.46 9.57
N CYS A 907 -25.04 11.13 9.64
CA CYS A 907 -25.30 10.26 8.49
C CYS A 907 -26.79 9.92 8.38
N MET A 908 -27.33 9.89 7.16
CA MET A 908 -28.65 9.30 6.87
C MET A 908 -28.53 7.78 6.72
N THR A 909 -27.50 7.29 6.03
CA THR A 909 -27.10 5.87 5.98
C THR A 909 -25.58 5.77 6.11
N CYS A 910 -25.07 4.63 6.57
CA CYS A 910 -23.65 4.43 6.84
C CYS A 910 -23.23 2.99 6.57
N SER A 911 -21.93 2.78 6.33
CA SER A 911 -21.31 1.45 6.28
C SER A 911 -20.73 1.02 7.63
N GLY A 912 -20.59 1.96 8.58
CA GLY A 912 -20.02 1.69 9.89
C GLY A 912 -20.30 2.78 10.94
N PRO A 913 -19.72 2.66 12.14
CA PRO A 913 -20.03 3.52 13.28
C PRO A 913 -19.38 4.91 13.21
N ARG A 914 -18.35 5.11 12.38
CA ARG A 914 -17.56 6.35 12.39
C ARG A 914 -18.24 7.46 11.58
N ARG A 915 -17.83 8.70 11.85
CA ARG A 915 -18.38 9.90 11.23
C ARG A 915 -18.06 10.03 9.74
N ASP A 916 -16.95 9.43 9.31
CA ASP A 916 -16.39 9.35 7.96
C ASP A 916 -16.87 8.11 7.17
N GLN A 917 -17.79 7.33 7.75
CA GLN A 917 -18.39 6.15 7.12
C GLN A 917 -19.85 6.43 6.69
N CYS A 918 -20.19 7.69 6.40
CA CYS A 918 -21.49 8.03 5.87
C CYS A 918 -21.59 7.67 4.39
N VAL A 919 -22.68 7.00 4.01
CA VAL A 919 -22.99 6.67 2.61
C VAL A 919 -23.93 7.70 2.00
N THR A 920 -24.93 8.15 2.77
CA THR A 920 -25.84 9.23 2.34
C THR A 920 -26.05 10.25 3.47
N CYS A 921 -26.34 11.49 3.09
CA CYS A 921 -26.53 12.60 4.02
C CYS A 921 -27.99 13.03 4.15
N PRO A 922 -28.37 13.63 5.30
CA PRO A 922 -29.66 14.27 5.48
C PRO A 922 -29.91 15.36 4.42
N ARG A 923 -31.20 15.69 4.18
CA ARG A 923 -31.56 16.73 3.20
C ARG A 923 -30.87 18.07 3.51
N GLY A 924 -30.27 18.66 2.49
CA GLY A 924 -29.55 19.93 2.59
C GLY A 924 -28.09 19.80 3.04
N TRP A 925 -27.63 18.58 3.35
CA TRP A 925 -26.23 18.29 3.66
C TRP A 925 -25.55 17.62 2.46
N VAL A 926 -24.25 17.82 2.35
CA VAL A 926 -23.39 17.32 1.28
C VAL A 926 -22.38 16.33 1.85
N LEU A 927 -22.08 15.28 1.09
CA LEU A 927 -21.09 14.28 1.45
C LEU A 927 -19.72 14.71 0.95
N ALA A 928 -18.74 14.81 1.84
CA ALA A 928 -17.36 15.13 1.53
C ALA A 928 -16.45 14.10 2.23
N ALA A 929 -15.73 13.29 1.44
CA ALA A 929 -14.82 12.26 1.93
C ALA A 929 -15.42 11.35 3.04
N GLY A 930 -16.65 10.88 2.84
CA GLY A 930 -17.34 10.00 3.78
C GLY A 930 -17.99 10.71 4.98
N GLU A 931 -17.85 12.03 5.12
CA GLU A 931 -18.50 12.83 6.16
C GLU A 931 -19.62 13.71 5.60
N CYS A 932 -20.72 13.84 6.33
CA CYS A 932 -21.80 14.75 5.98
C CYS A 932 -21.58 16.13 6.59
N HIS A 933 -21.63 17.17 5.75
CA HIS A 933 -21.49 18.57 6.15
C HIS A 933 -22.65 19.44 5.62
N PRO A 934 -22.99 20.56 6.27
CA PRO A 934 -23.98 21.51 5.74
C PRO A 934 -23.54 22.16 4.42
N ASP A 935 -22.24 22.46 4.32
CA ASP A 935 -21.57 23.02 3.14
C ASP A 935 -20.22 22.31 2.94
N CYS A 936 -19.61 22.40 1.75
CA CYS A 936 -18.32 21.76 1.50
C CYS A 936 -17.24 22.32 2.43
N PRO A 937 -16.50 21.47 3.16
CA PRO A 937 -15.46 21.91 4.10
C PRO A 937 -14.23 22.48 3.36
N GLU A 938 -13.33 23.11 4.12
CA GLU A 938 -12.06 23.62 3.60
C GLU A 938 -11.27 22.52 2.85
N GLY A 939 -10.67 22.87 1.72
CA GLY A 939 -10.07 21.89 0.80
C GLY A 939 -11.07 21.20 -0.13
N PHE A 940 -12.35 21.59 -0.15
CA PHE A 940 -13.35 21.12 -1.10
C PHE A 940 -14.12 22.29 -1.73
N PHE A 941 -14.58 22.12 -2.97
CA PHE A 941 -15.51 23.03 -3.64
C PHE A 941 -16.80 22.30 -4.02
N LYS A 942 -17.87 23.07 -4.19
CA LYS A 942 -19.19 22.55 -4.58
C LYS A 942 -19.26 22.46 -6.11
N SER A 943 -19.46 21.26 -6.64
CA SER A 943 -19.77 21.01 -8.05
C SER A 943 -21.20 20.51 -8.23
N ASP A 944 -21.62 20.31 -9.48
CA ASP A 944 -22.91 19.71 -9.83
C ASP A 944 -23.06 18.27 -9.30
N PHE A 945 -21.94 17.64 -8.91
CA PHE A 945 -21.86 16.25 -8.49
C PHE A 945 -21.59 16.06 -6.98
N GLY A 946 -21.52 17.14 -6.20
CA GLY A 946 -21.25 17.10 -4.75
C GLY A 946 -20.01 17.91 -4.37
N CYS A 947 -19.39 17.57 -3.23
CA CYS A 947 -18.15 18.21 -2.82
C CYS A 947 -16.95 17.49 -3.45
N GLN A 948 -16.21 18.20 -4.29
CA GLN A 948 -14.97 17.71 -4.90
C GLN A 948 -13.78 18.35 -4.22
N LYS A 949 -12.66 17.62 -4.13
CA LYS A 949 -11.44 18.13 -3.51
C LYS A 949 -10.86 19.28 -4.32
N CYS A 950 -10.38 20.30 -3.62
CA CYS A 950 -9.54 21.32 -4.17
C CYS A 950 -8.22 20.74 -4.64
N HIS A 951 -7.59 21.44 -5.58
CA HIS A 951 -6.21 21.19 -5.93
C HIS A 951 -5.32 21.24 -4.68
N HIS A 952 -4.32 20.35 -4.57
CA HIS A 952 -3.54 20.18 -3.34
C HIS A 952 -2.69 21.41 -2.94
N TYR A 953 -2.26 22.24 -3.91
CA TYR A 953 -1.64 23.55 -3.61
C TYR A 953 -2.64 24.64 -3.18
N CYS A 954 -3.95 24.41 -3.27
CA CYS A 954 -4.96 25.35 -2.82
C CYS A 954 -5.36 25.02 -1.39
N ARG A 955 -5.45 26.06 -0.56
CA ARG A 955 -6.09 25.96 0.75
C ARG A 955 -7.61 26.03 0.63
N THR A 956 -8.11 26.95 -0.19
CA THR A 956 -9.51 27.01 -0.63
C THR A 956 -9.56 27.22 -2.13
N CYS A 957 -10.63 26.76 -2.78
CA CYS A 957 -10.80 26.86 -4.22
C CYS A 957 -12.27 27.07 -4.60
N LYS A 958 -12.51 27.55 -5.82
CA LYS A 958 -13.85 27.76 -6.38
C LYS A 958 -14.20 26.81 -7.53
N GLY A 959 -13.25 25.95 -7.94
CA GLY A 959 -13.37 25.08 -9.10
C GLY A 959 -12.22 24.07 -9.18
N GLU A 960 -12.19 23.33 -10.28
CA GLU A 960 -11.22 22.28 -10.54
C GLU A 960 -9.86 22.82 -11.03
N GLY A 961 -8.77 22.21 -10.55
CA GLY A 961 -7.42 22.50 -11.00
C GLY A 961 -6.70 23.66 -10.28
N PRO A 962 -5.44 23.93 -10.66
CA PRO A 962 -4.51 24.75 -9.88
C PRO A 962 -4.73 26.26 -10.05
N LEU A 963 -5.52 26.70 -11.04
CA LEU A 963 -5.85 28.12 -11.30
C LEU A 963 -7.11 28.59 -10.57
N GLU A 964 -7.83 27.68 -9.93
CA GLU A 964 -9.09 27.96 -9.25
C GLU A 964 -8.91 28.16 -7.75
N CYS A 965 -7.67 28.37 -7.28
CA CYS A 965 -7.41 28.67 -5.88
C CYS A 965 -8.00 30.04 -5.52
N THR A 966 -8.68 30.10 -4.38
CA THR A 966 -9.16 31.35 -3.75
C THR A 966 -8.32 31.74 -2.55
N SER A 967 -7.55 30.82 -1.98
CA SER A 967 -6.53 31.10 -0.97
C SER A 967 -5.42 30.05 -0.99
N CYS A 968 -4.23 30.44 -0.56
CA CYS A 968 -3.06 29.56 -0.55
C CYS A 968 -2.68 29.07 0.85
N PRO A 969 -1.96 27.93 0.95
CA PRO A 969 -1.29 27.51 2.17
C PRO A 969 -0.27 28.57 2.66
N PRO A 970 0.17 28.52 3.93
CA PRO A 970 1.21 29.41 4.45
C PRO A 970 2.46 29.39 3.58
N HIS A 971 3.12 30.54 3.38
CA HIS A 971 4.31 30.74 2.53
C HIS A 971 4.09 30.78 1.01
N TYR A 972 2.84 30.66 0.56
CA TYR A 972 2.46 30.82 -0.85
C TYR A 972 1.64 32.10 -1.03
N MET A 973 1.90 32.81 -2.12
CA MET A 973 1.16 33.98 -2.56
C MET A 973 0.15 33.58 -3.63
N LEU A 974 -1.07 34.11 -3.54
CA LEU A 974 -2.08 33.92 -4.57
C LEU A 974 -1.89 34.96 -5.68
N GLU A 975 -1.60 34.49 -6.89
CA GLU A 975 -1.50 35.35 -8.08
C GLU A 975 -2.25 34.73 -9.26
N GLY A 976 -3.23 35.47 -9.80
CA GLY A 976 -4.00 35.00 -10.97
C GLY A 976 -4.79 33.70 -10.76
N GLY A 977 -5.08 33.33 -9.50
CA GLY A 977 -5.74 32.08 -9.14
C GLY A 977 -4.79 30.90 -8.90
N LEU A 978 -3.48 31.09 -9.07
CA LEU A 978 -2.43 30.11 -8.77
C LEU A 978 -1.73 30.44 -7.45
N CYS A 979 -1.41 29.41 -6.66
CA CYS A 979 -0.57 29.56 -5.49
C CYS A 979 0.90 29.43 -5.88
N MET A 980 1.66 30.52 -5.76
CA MET A 980 3.07 30.58 -6.11
C MET A 980 3.93 30.78 -4.87
N GLU A 981 5.07 30.11 -4.83
CA GLU A 981 6.08 30.34 -3.80
C GLU A 981 6.83 31.64 -4.09
N CYS A 982 7.35 32.30 -3.05
CA CYS A 982 8.15 33.51 -3.24
C CYS A 982 9.45 33.19 -4.00
N LEU A 983 9.76 34.02 -4.99
CA LEU A 983 11.01 33.93 -5.76
C LEU A 983 12.22 34.10 -4.83
N GLY A 984 13.37 33.53 -5.19
CA GLY A 984 14.53 33.51 -4.29
C GLY A 984 15.02 34.87 -3.80
N SER A 985 14.77 35.96 -4.54
CA SER A 985 15.07 37.34 -4.11
C SER A 985 13.94 38.03 -3.34
N GLN A 986 12.96 37.26 -2.85
CA GLN A 986 11.80 37.73 -2.11
C GLN A 986 11.58 36.87 -0.86
N TYR A 987 10.98 37.46 0.17
CA TYR A 987 10.52 36.74 1.36
C TYR A 987 9.00 36.85 1.48
N TYR A 988 8.39 35.82 2.08
CA TYR A 988 6.97 35.82 2.39
C TYR A 988 6.69 36.72 3.60
N ASP A 989 5.98 37.83 3.38
CA ASP A 989 5.61 38.74 4.45
C ASP A 989 4.27 38.33 5.07
N THR A 990 4.31 37.61 6.19
CA THR A 990 3.13 37.06 6.88
C THR A 990 1.99 38.07 7.13
N PRO A 991 2.26 39.33 7.50
CA PRO A 991 1.20 40.34 7.70
C PRO A 991 0.49 40.76 6.42
N THR A 992 1.18 40.79 5.27
CA THR A 992 0.59 41.23 4.00
C THR A 992 0.23 40.08 3.05
N GLN A 993 0.68 38.85 3.36
CA GLN A 993 0.51 37.65 2.52
C GLN A 993 1.05 37.82 1.09
N LEU A 994 2.02 38.72 0.91
CA LEU A 994 2.66 39.02 -0.36
C LEU A 994 4.15 38.70 -0.28
N CYS A 995 4.71 38.31 -1.42
CA CYS A 995 6.16 38.18 -1.56
C CYS A 995 6.78 39.58 -1.71
N LYS A 996 7.69 39.94 -0.82
CA LYS A 996 8.40 41.23 -0.82
C LYS A 996 9.87 41.03 -1.11
N THR A 997 10.49 41.98 -1.80
CA THR A 997 11.91 41.89 -2.19
C THR A 997 12.84 41.89 -0.97
N CYS A 998 13.88 41.08 -1.05
CA CYS A 998 14.96 41.03 -0.09
C CYS A 998 15.75 42.34 -0.01
N HIS A 999 16.48 42.51 1.10
CA HIS A 999 17.46 43.59 1.21
C HIS A 999 18.50 43.46 0.09
N LYS A 1000 18.97 44.59 -0.45
CA LYS A 1000 19.87 44.69 -1.61
C LYS A 1000 21.20 43.91 -1.51
N SER A 1001 21.62 43.54 -0.31
CA SER A 1001 22.83 42.73 -0.07
C SER A 1001 22.56 41.22 -0.11
N CYS A 1002 21.31 40.80 0.04
CA CYS A 1002 20.91 39.41 0.05
C CYS A 1002 20.51 38.96 -1.36
N ARG A 1003 20.97 37.77 -1.76
CA ARG A 1003 20.42 37.04 -2.89
C ARG A 1003 19.14 36.29 -2.51
N ALA A 1004 19.07 35.79 -1.28
CA ALA A 1004 17.87 35.21 -0.67
C ALA A 1004 17.73 35.65 0.78
N CYS A 1005 16.51 35.74 1.30
CA CYS A 1005 16.24 36.27 2.63
C CYS A 1005 14.98 35.67 3.28
N SER A 1006 14.92 35.73 4.61
CA SER A 1006 13.75 35.39 5.42
C SER A 1006 12.97 36.63 5.89
N GLY A 1007 13.43 37.83 5.56
CA GLY A 1007 12.84 39.08 6.01
C GLY A 1007 13.43 40.32 5.30
N PRO A 1008 12.90 41.52 5.59
CA PRO A 1008 13.31 42.76 4.91
C PRO A 1008 14.68 43.28 5.33
N GLY A 1009 15.24 42.78 6.44
CA GLY A 1009 16.44 43.33 7.07
C GLY A 1009 17.75 42.81 6.45
N PRO A 1010 18.86 43.56 6.60
CA PRO A 1010 20.20 43.13 6.16
C PRO A 1010 20.73 41.92 6.93
N SER A 1011 20.19 41.62 8.12
CA SER A 1011 20.49 40.46 8.96
C SER A 1011 19.49 39.31 8.78
N SER A 1012 18.71 39.35 7.70
CA SER A 1012 17.74 38.30 7.37
C SER A 1012 18.14 37.58 6.09
N CYS A 1013 19.42 37.65 5.68
CA CYS A 1013 19.90 36.99 4.48
C CYS A 1013 20.04 35.48 4.73
N LEU A 1014 19.61 34.69 3.73
CA LEU A 1014 19.81 33.24 3.64
C LEU A 1014 20.88 32.90 2.59
N ALA A 1015 21.09 33.78 1.62
CA ALA A 1015 22.16 33.69 0.63
C ALA A 1015 22.61 35.08 0.19
N CYS A 1016 23.86 35.22 -0.24
CA CYS A 1016 24.47 36.51 -0.55
C CYS A 1016 24.75 36.69 -2.05
N LEU A 1017 24.75 37.95 -2.49
CA LEU A 1017 25.20 38.33 -3.82
C LEU A 1017 26.73 38.33 -3.86
N PHE A 1018 27.33 37.67 -4.86
CA PHE A 1018 28.77 37.69 -5.06
C PHE A 1018 29.28 39.13 -5.24
N PRO A 1019 30.39 39.56 -4.59
CA PRO A 1019 31.40 38.78 -3.86
C PRO A 1019 31.18 38.73 -2.33
N SER A 1020 29.97 39.00 -1.84
CA SER A 1020 29.67 38.94 -0.40
C SER A 1020 29.31 37.51 0.01
N HIS A 1021 29.71 37.13 1.22
CA HIS A 1021 29.52 35.80 1.80
C HIS A 1021 28.61 35.90 3.03
N LEU A 1022 27.87 34.83 3.31
CA LEU A 1022 26.92 34.81 4.42
C LEU A 1022 27.67 34.56 5.73
N ASP A 1023 27.61 35.53 6.63
CA ASP A 1023 28.00 35.32 8.03
C ASP A 1023 26.85 34.59 8.74
N LYS A 1024 27.07 33.30 9.01
CA LYS A 1024 26.10 32.40 9.66
C LYS A 1024 25.81 32.79 11.12
N SER A 1025 26.60 33.70 11.72
CA SER A 1025 26.41 34.12 13.12
C SER A 1025 25.34 35.20 13.30
N ASN A 1026 25.14 36.05 12.28
CA ASN A 1026 24.19 37.17 12.31
C ASN A 1026 23.26 37.22 11.07
N ASN A 1027 23.36 36.24 10.17
CA ASN A 1027 22.62 36.14 8.91
C ASN A 1027 22.73 37.40 8.03
N GLN A 1028 23.91 38.03 8.04
CA GLN A 1028 24.24 39.20 7.23
C GLN A 1028 25.23 38.84 6.12
N CYS A 1029 25.11 39.51 4.98
CA CYS A 1029 26.05 39.36 3.88
C CYS A 1029 27.22 40.33 4.03
N VAL A 1030 28.42 39.80 4.19
CA VAL A 1030 29.66 40.56 4.43
C VAL A 1030 30.80 40.08 3.50
N PRO A 1031 31.74 40.95 3.12
CA PRO A 1031 32.92 40.56 2.34
C PRO A 1031 33.93 39.75 3.18
N CYS A 1032 34.85 39.05 2.51
CA CYS A 1032 35.98 38.40 3.19
C CYS A 1032 36.99 39.43 3.70
N CYS A 1033 37.49 39.25 4.93
CA CYS A 1033 38.42 40.19 5.55
C CYS A 1033 39.75 40.26 4.78
N LEU A 1034 40.07 41.44 4.26
CA LEU A 1034 41.38 41.77 3.69
C LEU A 1034 42.20 42.52 4.73
N GLY A 1035 42.81 41.76 5.65
CA GLY A 1035 43.85 42.24 6.56
C GLY A 1035 43.56 43.54 7.32
N GLY A 1036 42.92 43.43 8.49
CA GLY A 1036 43.15 44.38 9.59
C GLY A 1036 41.94 45.12 10.18
N ASP A 1037 40.75 45.06 9.58
CA ASP A 1037 39.51 45.63 10.18
C ASP A 1037 38.48 44.52 10.41
N VAL A 1038 37.88 44.46 11.60
CA VAL A 1038 37.10 43.29 12.10
C VAL A 1038 35.60 43.61 12.26
N ASP A 1039 35.14 44.80 11.88
CA ASP A 1039 33.76 45.22 12.20
C ASP A 1039 32.73 45.01 11.07
N ASP A 1040 33.12 44.59 9.85
CA ASP A 1040 32.18 44.42 8.72
C ASP A 1040 32.64 43.33 7.70
N CYS A 1041 33.35 42.29 8.15
CA CYS A 1041 33.84 41.22 7.27
C CYS A 1041 33.91 39.87 8.00
N CYS A 1042 33.92 38.76 7.25
CA CYS A 1042 34.12 37.44 7.81
C CYS A 1042 35.46 36.82 7.38
N HIS A 1043 35.99 35.91 8.20
CA HIS A 1043 37.15 35.11 7.83
C HIS A 1043 36.71 33.97 6.92
N CYS A 1044 37.10 34.03 5.65
CA CYS A 1044 36.73 33.03 4.65
C CYS A 1044 37.78 31.92 4.55
N ASP A 1045 37.33 30.68 4.43
CA ASP A 1045 38.17 29.53 4.11
C ASP A 1045 38.81 29.72 2.72
N THR A 1046 40.11 29.42 2.63
CA THR A 1046 40.93 29.70 1.43
C THR A 1046 40.65 28.79 0.22
N LEU A 1047 39.91 27.70 0.39
CA LEU A 1047 39.56 26.72 -0.65
C LEU A 1047 38.09 26.83 -1.10
N THR A 1048 37.19 27.17 -0.19
CA THR A 1048 35.73 27.19 -0.40
C THR A 1048 35.14 28.60 -0.44
N GLY A 1049 35.85 29.60 0.11
CA GLY A 1049 35.37 30.97 0.23
C GLY A 1049 34.23 31.16 1.23
N GLU A 1050 33.88 30.14 2.04
CA GLU A 1050 32.84 30.27 3.08
C GLU A 1050 33.39 30.88 4.37
N CYS A 1051 32.57 31.66 5.09
CA CYS A 1051 32.94 32.21 6.40
C CYS A 1051 33.11 31.09 7.45
N GLU A 1052 34.28 31.02 8.09
CA GLU A 1052 34.60 30.04 9.15
C GLU A 1052 33.94 30.42 10.49
N ILE A 1053 33.32 29.44 11.17
CA ILE A 1053 32.72 29.62 12.50
C ILE A 1053 33.71 29.15 13.57
N PHE A 1054 34.10 30.03 14.50
CA PHE A 1054 34.88 29.64 15.68
C PHE A 1054 33.97 29.07 16.79
N PRO A 1055 34.30 27.92 17.41
CA PRO A 1055 33.62 27.47 18.63
C PRO A 1055 34.03 28.34 19.83
N PRO A 1056 33.13 28.68 20.77
CA PRO A 1056 33.51 29.41 21.97
C PRO A 1056 34.16 28.44 22.97
N SER A 1057 35.44 28.61 23.26
CA SER A 1057 36.11 27.89 24.35
C SER A 1057 37.21 28.74 25.00
N ASP A 1058 36.78 29.44 26.05
CA ASP A 1058 37.38 29.55 27.38
C ASP A 1058 38.89 29.93 27.56
N LYS A 1059 39.05 31.13 28.14
CA LYS A 1059 40.10 31.66 29.05
C LYS A 1059 41.37 32.30 28.48
N ARG A 1060 41.59 33.57 28.87
CA ARG A 1060 42.74 33.99 29.72
C ARG A 1060 42.65 35.43 30.29
N ARG A 1061 42.83 35.50 31.61
CA ARG A 1061 43.72 36.36 32.43
C ARG A 1061 44.03 37.80 31.99
N THR A 1062 43.95 38.70 32.96
CA THR A 1062 44.92 39.79 33.13
C THR A 1062 45.39 39.85 34.59
N ALA A 1063 46.69 40.04 34.78
CA ALA A 1063 47.35 40.26 36.06
C ALA A 1063 48.12 41.58 36.02
N ASP A 1064 47.73 42.47 36.94
CA ASP A 1064 48.50 43.39 37.78
C ASP A 1064 49.44 44.49 37.21
N SER A 1065 49.13 45.73 37.61
CA SER A 1065 50.10 46.72 38.08
C SER A 1065 49.38 47.78 38.91
N GLY A 1066 49.67 47.81 40.21
CA GLY A 1066 49.07 48.71 41.18
C GLY A 1066 49.66 50.13 41.19
N ASN A 1067 48.87 51.08 41.71
CA ASN A 1067 49.40 52.20 42.48
C ASN A 1067 48.38 52.75 43.51
N ARG A 1068 48.72 52.52 44.78
CA ARG A 1068 48.51 53.31 46.02
C ARG A 1068 47.13 53.85 46.43
N HIS A 1069 46.72 53.32 47.60
CA HIS A 1069 45.85 53.89 48.64
C HIS A 1069 46.03 55.38 48.95
N LYS A 1070 44.92 56.06 49.26
CA LYS A 1070 44.78 56.95 50.43
C LYS A 1070 43.37 56.86 51.04
N GLU A 1071 43.36 56.96 52.35
CA GLU A 1071 42.34 56.63 53.35
C GLU A 1071 41.09 57.52 53.39
N GLN A 1072 40.02 56.91 53.93
CA GLN A 1072 39.05 57.36 54.94
C GLN A 1072 38.95 58.89 55.21
N GLN A 1073 37.78 59.51 55.43
CA GLN A 1073 36.70 59.10 56.33
C GLN A 1073 35.52 60.10 56.18
N GLY A 1074 34.27 59.62 56.23
CA GLY A 1074 33.24 60.26 57.08
C GLY A 1074 32.20 61.23 56.49
N SER A 1075 31.04 60.64 56.16
CA SER A 1075 29.68 61.01 56.63
C SER A 1075 28.87 62.20 56.05
N TYR A 1076 27.58 61.88 55.84
CA TYR A 1076 26.37 62.66 55.49
C TYR A 1076 26.18 62.92 53.97
N GLN A 1077 25.11 62.51 53.27
CA GLN A 1077 23.69 62.35 53.66
C GLN A 1077 22.95 61.34 52.74
N ALA A 1078 21.79 60.90 53.21
CA ALA A 1078 20.86 59.90 52.68
C ALA A 1078 20.32 60.11 51.25
N ILE A 1079 19.98 59.02 50.56
CA ILE A 1079 18.61 58.56 50.24
C ILE A 1079 18.73 57.19 49.51
N GLN A 1080 18.06 56.17 50.05
CA GLN A 1080 18.03 54.79 49.54
C GLN A 1080 16.57 54.35 49.32
N ASP A 1081 16.38 53.61 48.22
CA ASP A 1081 15.36 52.60 47.89
C ASP A 1081 13.88 52.98 47.68
N TYR A 1082 13.35 52.69 46.47
CA TYR A 1082 12.49 51.52 46.18
C TYR A 1082 11.95 51.56 44.74
N SER A 1083 11.90 50.38 44.10
CA SER A 1083 11.18 50.11 42.84
C SER A 1083 9.75 49.61 43.11
N PRO A 1084 8.78 49.99 42.27
CA PRO A 1084 7.65 49.10 41.98
C PRO A 1084 7.29 49.08 40.48
N PHE A 1085 7.04 47.89 39.92
CA PHE A 1085 5.87 47.51 39.08
C PHE A 1085 6.09 46.14 38.43
N THR A 1086 6.35 45.15 39.29
CA THR A 1086 5.99 43.75 39.09
C THR A 1086 4.68 43.52 39.84
N SER A 1087 3.53 43.57 39.17
CA SER A 1087 2.24 43.34 39.86
C SER A 1087 1.16 42.65 39.02
N ILE A 1088 1.47 42.15 37.81
CA ILE A 1088 0.45 41.45 36.98
C ILE A 1088 0.86 40.01 36.63
N THR A 1089 2.16 39.68 36.60
CA THR A 1089 2.64 38.34 36.22
C THR A 1089 2.79 37.35 37.38
N ALA A 1090 2.96 37.82 38.62
CA ALA A 1090 3.05 36.94 39.80
C ALA A 1090 1.67 36.42 40.28
N LEU A 1091 0.59 37.18 40.04
CA LEU A 1091 -0.77 36.77 40.40
C LEU A 1091 -1.32 35.66 39.50
N ALA A 1092 -0.91 35.61 38.23
CA ALA A 1092 -1.34 34.58 37.29
C ALA A 1092 -0.73 33.20 37.61
N ILE A 1093 0.55 33.16 37.99
CA ILE A 1093 1.24 31.91 38.35
C ILE A 1093 0.73 31.37 39.69
N GLY A 1094 0.48 32.25 40.66
CA GLY A 1094 -0.14 31.87 41.94
C GLY A 1094 -1.57 31.35 41.80
N ALA A 1095 -2.37 31.95 40.90
CA ALA A 1095 -3.73 31.49 40.62
C ALA A 1095 -3.74 30.10 39.95
N CYS A 1096 -2.84 29.85 39.00
CA CYS A 1096 -2.74 28.54 38.34
C CYS A 1096 -2.29 27.44 39.32
N VAL A 1097 -1.31 27.70 40.20
CA VAL A 1097 -0.89 26.73 41.22
C VAL A 1097 -2.00 26.50 42.25
N GLY A 1098 -2.76 27.54 42.61
CA GLY A 1098 -3.94 27.42 43.48
C GLY A 1098 -5.07 26.58 42.89
N VAL A 1099 -5.34 26.70 41.58
CA VAL A 1099 -6.36 25.91 40.86
C VAL A 1099 -5.96 24.44 40.76
N VAL A 1100 -4.67 24.15 40.49
CA VAL A 1100 -4.15 22.78 40.44
C VAL A 1100 -4.21 22.12 41.83
N ALA A 1101 -3.86 22.87 42.88
CA ALA A 1101 -3.98 22.37 44.26
C ALA A 1101 -5.44 22.13 44.67
N LEU A 1102 -6.37 23.00 44.28
CA LEU A 1102 -7.81 22.83 44.50
C LEU A 1102 -8.38 21.60 43.78
N PHE A 1103 -7.94 21.34 42.54
CA PHE A 1103 -8.34 20.14 41.79
C PHE A 1103 -7.77 18.86 42.42
N ALA A 1104 -6.52 18.88 42.89
CA ALA A 1104 -5.92 17.74 43.59
C ALA A 1104 -6.63 17.44 44.91
N VAL A 1105 -7.02 18.47 45.67
CA VAL A 1105 -7.80 18.31 46.91
C VAL A 1105 -9.23 17.82 46.61
N MET A 1106 -9.89 18.35 45.56
CA MET A 1106 -11.21 17.87 45.13
C MET A 1106 -11.18 16.41 44.70
N LEU A 1107 -10.17 15.98 43.94
CA LEU A 1107 -9.96 14.58 43.55
C LEU A 1107 -9.68 13.69 44.75
N SER A 1108 -8.90 14.16 45.72
CA SER A 1108 -8.61 13.43 46.96
C SER A 1108 -9.85 13.29 47.84
N VAL A 1109 -10.68 14.32 47.94
CA VAL A 1109 -11.96 14.30 48.68
C VAL A 1109 -13.00 13.44 47.96
N LEU A 1110 -13.04 13.43 46.63
CA LEU A 1110 -13.89 12.53 45.85
C LEU A 1110 -13.46 11.07 46.00
N GLN A 1111 -12.17 10.78 46.06
CA GLN A 1111 -11.65 9.43 46.35
C GLN A 1111 -11.89 9.01 47.81
N MET A 1112 -11.89 9.94 48.76
CA MET A 1112 -12.28 9.66 50.15
C MET A 1112 -13.80 9.45 50.30
N ARG A 1113 -14.64 10.24 49.61
CA ARG A 1113 -16.10 10.06 49.59
C ARG A 1113 -16.53 8.79 48.85
N SER A 1114 -15.81 8.37 47.80
CA SER A 1114 -16.06 7.08 47.17
C SER A 1114 -15.71 5.92 48.11
N LYS A 1115 -14.67 6.05 48.95
CA LYS A 1115 -14.32 5.06 49.99
C LYS A 1115 -15.29 5.03 51.19
N GLU A 1116 -15.97 6.13 51.53
CA GLU A 1116 -17.01 6.14 52.56
C GLU A 1116 -18.37 5.61 52.08
N SER A 1117 -18.68 5.69 50.78
CA SER A 1117 -19.90 5.09 50.19
C SER A 1117 -19.88 3.56 50.19
N TRP A 1118 -18.73 2.92 50.40
CA TRP A 1118 -18.58 1.46 50.52
C TRP A 1118 -18.68 0.94 51.95
N ARG A 1119 -19.02 1.79 52.93
CA ARG A 1119 -19.03 1.41 54.36
C ARG A 1119 -20.40 1.47 55.07
N LYS A 1120 -21.50 1.73 54.37
CA LYS A 1120 -22.87 1.57 54.91
C LYS A 1120 -23.83 1.06 53.83
N GLY A 1121 -24.30 -0.17 53.99
CA GLY A 1121 -25.35 -0.78 53.18
C GLY A 1121 -25.23 -2.31 53.12
N ASP A 1122 -25.90 -2.97 54.07
CA ASP A 1122 -26.13 -4.42 54.22
C ASP A 1122 -26.46 -5.13 52.89
N GLY A 1123 -26.11 -6.38 52.57
CA GLY A 1123 -25.83 -7.56 53.37
C GLY A 1123 -26.70 -8.71 52.85
N TYR A 1124 -26.14 -9.68 52.11
CA TYR A 1124 -26.78 -11.00 51.92
C TYR A 1124 -25.78 -12.16 52.00
N LYS A 1125 -26.24 -13.19 52.69
CA LYS A 1125 -25.55 -14.32 53.34
C LYS A 1125 -24.90 -15.30 52.37
N LYS A 1126 -23.70 -15.76 52.72
CA LYS A 1126 -23.09 -17.00 52.22
C LYS A 1126 -23.40 -18.14 53.21
N LEU A 1127 -24.14 -19.14 52.76
CA LEU A 1127 -24.38 -20.39 53.50
C LEU A 1127 -23.22 -21.37 53.27
N SER A 1128 -22.82 -22.02 54.36
CA SER A 1128 -21.68 -22.93 54.48
C SER A 1128 -22.04 -24.39 54.19
N THR A 1129 -21.10 -25.15 53.65
CA THR A 1129 -20.92 -26.60 53.90
C THR A 1129 -19.44 -26.93 53.63
N SER A 1130 -18.60 -27.03 54.65
CA SER A 1130 -18.25 -28.25 55.43
C SER A 1130 -17.50 -29.32 54.61
N ARG A 1131 -16.22 -29.52 54.95
CA ARG A 1131 -15.38 -30.66 54.58
C ARG A 1131 -15.34 -31.66 55.74
N HIS A 1132 -15.65 -32.92 55.46
CA HIS A 1132 -15.21 -34.16 56.11
C HIS A 1132 -15.74 -35.32 55.22
N LYS A 1133 -15.12 -36.47 54.98
CA LYS A 1133 -13.97 -37.20 55.55
C LYS A 1133 -13.57 -38.30 54.53
N MET A 1134 -12.35 -38.83 54.68
CA MET A 1134 -11.73 -39.96 53.98
C MET A 1134 -12.60 -41.21 53.73
N SER A 1135 -12.32 -41.90 52.62
CA SER A 1135 -12.23 -43.38 52.56
C SER A 1135 -11.28 -43.80 51.43
N GLU A 1136 -10.22 -44.52 51.80
CA GLU A 1136 -9.36 -45.32 50.91
C GLU A 1136 -10.09 -46.56 50.37
N GLN A 1137 -9.71 -47.00 49.17
CA GLN A 1137 -9.53 -48.38 48.67
C GLN A 1137 -9.03 -48.27 47.20
N VAL A 1138 -7.74 -48.46 46.88
CA VAL A 1138 -7.03 -49.73 46.54
C VAL A 1138 -7.70 -50.40 45.32
N SER A 1139 -7.10 -50.67 44.14
CA SER A 1139 -5.77 -51.24 43.80
C SER A 1139 -5.51 -51.28 42.27
N LEU A 1140 -4.21 -51.23 41.88
CA LEU A 1140 -3.49 -51.95 40.79
C LEU A 1140 -3.91 -51.67 39.32
N THR A 1141 -3.04 -51.48 38.31
CA THR A 1141 -1.67 -51.97 38.02
C THR A 1141 -0.88 -50.98 37.13
N ALA A 1142 0.44 -51.00 37.29
CA ALA A 1142 1.42 -50.54 36.31
C ALA A 1142 1.78 -51.70 35.35
N GLU A 1143 2.17 -51.39 34.11
CA GLU A 1143 3.22 -52.14 33.39
C GLU A 1143 3.81 -51.32 32.24
N GLU A 1144 5.05 -51.62 31.94
CA GLU A 1144 6.10 -50.85 31.28
C GLU A 1144 6.04 -50.84 29.73
N SER A 1145 6.92 -49.99 29.19
CA SER A 1145 7.54 -49.94 27.87
C SER A 1145 7.73 -51.28 27.13
N ASP A 1146 7.77 -51.26 25.79
CA ASP A 1146 9.00 -51.27 24.96
C ASP A 1146 8.81 -51.86 23.53
N TYR A 1147 9.57 -51.35 22.54
CA TYR A 1147 9.95 -51.93 21.22
C TYR A 1147 8.82 -52.29 20.19
N GLU A 1148 8.96 -52.23 18.85
CA GLU A 1148 10.09 -52.37 17.92
C GLU A 1148 9.92 -51.52 16.64
N ASP A 1149 11.07 -51.20 16.07
CA ASP A 1149 11.35 -50.79 14.70
C ASP A 1149 11.56 -52.06 13.82
N GLN A 1150 11.34 -51.95 12.50
CA GLN A 1150 11.63 -52.94 11.42
C GLN A 1150 10.61 -54.10 11.24
N LEU A 1151 10.22 -54.58 10.06
CA LEU A 1151 10.84 -54.70 8.74
C LEU A 1151 9.76 -54.85 7.63
N PHE A 1152 9.96 -54.13 6.51
CA PHE A 1152 9.88 -54.58 5.10
C PHE A 1152 8.68 -55.34 4.48
N THR A 1153 8.38 -54.87 3.26
CA THR A 1153 7.88 -55.53 2.03
C THR A 1153 6.38 -55.57 1.69
N ARG A 1154 6.13 -55.15 0.42
CA ARG A 1154 4.95 -55.32 -0.45
C ARG A 1154 3.75 -54.44 -0.05
N THR A 1155 3.31 -53.48 -0.87
CA THR A 1155 3.08 -53.45 -2.33
C THR A 1155 2.99 -52.03 -2.82
#